data_AF-A0A090L4R7-F1
#
_entry.id   AF-A0A090L4R7-F1
#
_cell.length_a   1.000
_cell.length_b   1.000
_cell.length_c   1.000
_cell.angle_alpha   90.00
_cell.angle_beta   90.00
_cell.angle_gamma   90.00
#
_symmetry.space_group_name_H-M   'P 1'
#
loop_
_entity.id
_entity.type
_entity.pdbx_description
1 polymer ?
#
loop_
_entity_poly.entity_id
_entity_poly.type
_entity_poly.pdbx_seq_one_letter_code
_entity_poly.pdbx_strand_id
1 'polypeptide(L)'
;MVEGSQMNRDYNCQEGDNHRLIVYKNEEIMQNINETKYFQINTANFNGPKYNAILNFGSNSIFNLQNILYIEVPLEKLYLPNSESNTPYNYISSKGIRFLYCPIDNLANHMYHFTNYNGNKFLRKYHGSNRCNVGHCEIGLTLYRKDHDANKLLHGGLINYSFYISIKAKPDMALLFSGVEMNNNVYPLVPCPYIGWIANHVNASFVPSDYVLDSYIKIDEDYNRHRLMPAYKHTSYYSGIPGSKTNAFICGYIKQKDQPDLPVGFELHNKNQQIEPVEIKMDEKKIMCNGIDISEHYKFGYLEASYNLIANKLQFDYLDKDIKFYHGQILYVYDREIIEHERKEALRNKNILENDSLFDSKYFDDKIHYYNPICYGRIKDRSAVLKPKVGNVPQKESGEMTFKVANQGANIGNKLSCHAVIDGLPDERFSDFYLKRYKTKIQRIKNPKGEKVDEKKVDSLPIIEDVDKFFGTYKCELEEDGGFDLILQKEFTIIPEKSVHYKNTVRGSSSDKDILKCNLKSIDNLKLYEMKVNDGIDKIKIFNYYKKDEFNENFILRNEYITYHPSKPDDYKNNTIVSCTFGIPGDSNSLYETTYHISKASTGLKEDDEASKNNKLYILIGCSAGGVLLLIIIVIIIVILIKKKKASQTTTAPKLTTKITLPPNRNKHSSSRGKDKKKSSSVSVSVSSKSLNKNSKSRTKSKVSSSR
;
A
#
# COMPACT_ATOMS: atom_id res chain seq x y z
N MET A 1 -18.92 -61.88 0.41
CA MET A 1 -18.30 -61.21 -0.75
C MET A 1 -19.38 -60.35 -1.37
N VAL A 2 -19.18 -59.04 -1.47
CA VAL A 2 -20.05 -58.15 -2.24
C VAL A 2 -19.40 -58.02 -3.61
N GLU A 3 -20.14 -58.23 -4.69
CA GLU A 3 -19.63 -57.99 -6.04
C GLU A 3 -19.22 -56.53 -6.15
N GLY A 4 -17.94 -56.29 -6.42
CA GLY A 4 -17.39 -54.94 -6.44
C GLY A 4 -18.02 -54.16 -7.60
N SER A 5 -18.72 -53.07 -7.28
CA SER A 5 -19.14 -52.12 -8.30
C SER A 5 -17.91 -51.67 -9.08
N GLN A 6 -17.92 -51.85 -10.40
CA GLN A 6 -16.88 -51.31 -11.27
C GLN A 6 -16.92 -49.79 -11.15
N MET A 7 -16.04 -49.23 -10.30
CA MET A 7 -15.84 -47.78 -10.24
C MET A 7 -15.39 -47.30 -11.62
N ASN A 8 -16.17 -46.39 -12.19
CA ASN A 8 -15.98 -45.90 -13.55
C ASN A 8 -14.66 -45.11 -13.62
N ARG A 9 -13.63 -45.70 -14.23
CA ARG A 9 -12.30 -45.09 -14.35
C ARG A 9 -12.35 -43.97 -15.40
N ASP A 10 -11.64 -42.87 -15.16
CA ASP A 10 -11.52 -41.76 -16.11
C ASP A 10 -10.63 -42.09 -17.33
N TYR A 11 -9.91 -43.22 -17.27
CA TYR A 11 -8.98 -43.70 -18.28
C TYR A 11 -8.82 -45.24 -18.24
N ASN A 12 -8.64 -45.88 -19.41
CA ASN A 12 -8.20 -47.28 -19.54
C ASN A 12 -6.93 -47.38 -20.41
N CYS A 13 -5.88 -48.04 -19.91
CA CYS A 13 -4.62 -48.24 -20.65
C CYS A 13 -4.81 -49.12 -21.89
N GLN A 14 -4.14 -48.76 -22.97
CA GLN A 14 -3.94 -49.64 -24.10
C GLN A 14 -3.12 -50.86 -23.65
N GLU A 15 -3.41 -52.01 -24.25
CA GLU A 15 -2.83 -53.30 -23.86
C GLU A 15 -1.30 -53.29 -23.84
N GLY A 16 -0.72 -53.86 -22.78
CA GLY A 16 0.73 -54.00 -22.62
C GLY A 16 1.21 -53.77 -21.19
N ASP A 17 1.98 -54.73 -20.67
CA ASP A 17 2.44 -54.80 -19.27
C ASP A 17 3.51 -53.76 -18.89
N ASN A 18 4.05 -53.04 -19.87
CA ASN A 18 5.13 -52.07 -19.67
C ASN A 18 4.69 -50.93 -18.75
N HIS A 19 5.37 -50.80 -17.61
CA HIS A 19 5.16 -49.68 -16.68
C HIS A 19 5.53 -48.36 -17.34
N ARG A 20 4.61 -47.41 -17.34
CA ARG A 20 4.78 -46.11 -18.02
C ARG A 20 3.99 -44.99 -17.36
N LEU A 21 4.56 -43.78 -17.40
CA LEU A 21 3.88 -42.53 -17.11
C LEU A 21 3.43 -41.91 -18.43
N ILE A 22 2.18 -41.45 -18.50
CA ILE A 22 1.60 -40.74 -19.63
C ILE A 22 1.10 -39.39 -19.11
N VAL A 23 1.35 -38.31 -19.85
CA VAL A 23 0.96 -36.95 -19.48
C VAL A 23 0.23 -36.28 -20.64
N TYR A 24 -1.02 -35.91 -20.37
CA TYR A 24 -1.95 -35.32 -21.34
C TYR A 24 -2.65 -34.10 -20.73
N LYS A 25 -3.53 -33.44 -21.49
CA LYS A 25 -4.26 -32.23 -21.04
C LYS A 25 -5.68 -32.18 -21.62
N ASN A 26 -6.51 -31.29 -21.07
CA ASN A 26 -7.81 -30.83 -21.61
C ASN A 26 -8.92 -31.87 -21.79
N GLU A 27 -8.61 -33.16 -21.73
CA GLU A 27 -9.51 -34.28 -22.02
C GLU A 27 -10.25 -34.74 -20.76
N GLU A 28 -11.54 -35.06 -20.92
CA GLU A 28 -12.46 -35.28 -19.79
C GLU A 28 -12.51 -36.75 -19.35
N ILE A 29 -12.72 -37.65 -20.32
CA ILE A 29 -12.77 -39.11 -20.18
C ILE A 29 -12.02 -39.71 -21.36
N MET A 30 -11.14 -40.67 -21.10
CA MET A 30 -10.31 -41.31 -22.12
C MET A 30 -10.61 -42.81 -22.24
N GLN A 31 -11.67 -43.13 -22.97
CA GLN A 31 -11.91 -44.49 -23.43
C GLN A 31 -11.32 -44.63 -24.84
N ASN A 32 -10.43 -45.61 -25.03
CA ASN A 32 -9.82 -46.00 -26.32
C ASN A 32 -8.91 -44.95 -27.00
N ILE A 33 -8.17 -44.13 -26.24
CA ILE A 33 -7.29 -43.11 -26.84
C ILE A 33 -5.89 -43.67 -27.15
N ASN A 34 -5.35 -43.32 -28.31
CA ASN A 34 -4.00 -43.64 -28.75
C ASN A 34 -2.95 -42.92 -27.88
N GLU A 35 -2.31 -43.66 -26.97
CA GLU A 35 -1.33 -43.16 -25.99
C GLU A 35 -0.12 -42.49 -26.64
N THR A 36 0.25 -42.93 -27.85
CA THR A 36 1.46 -42.46 -28.56
C THR A 36 1.42 -40.97 -28.93
N LYS A 37 0.24 -40.34 -28.84
CA LYS A 37 -0.01 -38.91 -29.10
C LYS A 37 0.37 -38.01 -27.91
N TYR A 38 0.64 -38.58 -26.74
CA TYR A 38 0.92 -37.83 -25.51
C TYR A 38 2.38 -37.96 -25.09
N PHE A 39 2.80 -37.12 -24.14
CA PHE A 39 4.12 -37.28 -23.54
C PHE A 39 4.14 -38.56 -22.70
N GLN A 40 5.00 -39.51 -23.06
CA GLN A 40 5.10 -40.79 -22.39
C GLN A 40 6.55 -41.14 -22.01
N ILE A 41 6.72 -41.78 -20.86
CA ILE A 41 7.99 -42.34 -20.38
C ILE A 41 7.73 -43.78 -19.92
N ASN A 42 8.45 -44.74 -20.48
CA ASN A 42 8.54 -46.10 -19.92
C ASN A 42 9.34 -46.02 -18.61
N THR A 43 8.68 -46.28 -17.48
CA THR A 43 9.25 -46.13 -16.14
C THR A 43 10.04 -47.36 -15.70
N ALA A 44 9.72 -48.55 -16.20
CA ALA A 44 10.51 -49.76 -15.94
C ALA A 44 11.94 -49.64 -16.48
N ASN A 45 12.11 -49.07 -17.67
CA ASN A 45 13.38 -48.90 -18.36
C ASN A 45 13.97 -47.47 -18.22
N PHE A 46 13.49 -46.68 -17.25
CA PHE A 46 13.91 -45.28 -17.11
C PHE A 46 15.28 -45.16 -16.44
N ASN A 47 16.29 -44.87 -17.26
CA ASN A 47 17.68 -44.60 -16.83
C ASN A 47 17.92 -43.13 -16.42
N GLY A 48 16.86 -42.37 -16.09
CA GLY A 48 16.99 -41.00 -15.60
C GLY A 48 17.53 -40.91 -14.17
N PRO A 49 17.78 -39.67 -13.67
CA PRO A 49 18.34 -39.46 -12.34
C PRO A 49 17.47 -40.07 -11.24
N LYS A 50 18.14 -40.64 -10.24
CA LYS A 50 17.51 -41.22 -9.05
C LYS A 50 18.11 -40.61 -7.79
N TYR A 51 17.29 -40.42 -6.76
CA TYR A 51 17.77 -39.94 -5.46
C TYR A 51 17.02 -40.60 -4.31
N ASN A 52 17.58 -40.48 -3.11
CA ASN A 52 16.94 -40.91 -1.87
C ASN A 52 16.52 -39.67 -1.07
N ALA A 53 15.47 -39.79 -0.28
CA ALA A 53 15.02 -38.71 0.61
C ALA A 53 14.49 -39.27 1.93
N ILE A 54 14.49 -38.44 2.96
CA ILE A 54 13.85 -38.73 4.25
C ILE A 54 12.76 -37.69 4.46
N LEU A 55 11.52 -38.13 4.65
CA LEU A 55 10.41 -37.24 5.01
C LEU A 55 10.01 -37.51 6.47
N ASN A 56 9.75 -36.44 7.21
CA ASN A 56 9.35 -36.48 8.61
C ASN A 56 7.99 -35.78 8.75
N PHE A 57 7.02 -36.47 9.34
CA PHE A 57 5.64 -36.02 9.49
C PHE A 57 5.26 -35.74 10.96
N GLY A 58 6.22 -35.75 11.87
CA GLY A 58 5.97 -35.73 13.31
C GLY A 58 5.60 -37.11 13.88
N SER A 59 5.38 -37.18 15.19
CA SER A 59 4.92 -38.38 15.92
C SER A 59 5.62 -39.70 15.52
N ASN A 60 6.95 -39.66 15.39
CA ASN A 60 7.82 -40.78 14.98
C ASN A 60 7.57 -41.36 13.56
N SER A 61 6.72 -40.73 12.75
CA SER A 61 6.51 -41.14 11.35
C SER A 61 7.61 -40.58 10.45
N ILE A 62 8.57 -41.46 10.11
CA ILE A 62 9.69 -41.17 9.22
C ILE A 62 9.59 -42.09 7.99
N PHE A 63 9.55 -41.50 6.80
CA PHE A 63 9.58 -42.22 5.54
C PHE A 63 11.00 -42.16 4.98
N ASN A 64 11.65 -43.32 4.89
CA ASN A 64 12.90 -43.49 4.17
C ASN A 64 12.57 -43.87 2.73
N LEU A 65 12.74 -42.92 1.81
CA LEU A 65 12.44 -43.08 0.39
C LEU A 65 13.73 -43.42 -0.36
N GLN A 66 13.74 -44.56 -1.02
CA GLN A 66 14.85 -45.02 -1.87
C GLN A 66 14.43 -45.06 -3.34
N ASN A 67 15.40 -44.85 -4.23
CA ASN A 67 15.23 -44.96 -5.68
C ASN A 67 14.10 -44.08 -6.25
N ILE A 68 13.96 -42.84 -5.75
CA ILE A 68 12.98 -41.89 -6.29
C ILE A 68 13.37 -41.58 -7.73
N LEU A 69 12.57 -42.00 -8.71
CA LEU A 69 12.77 -41.69 -10.12
C LEU A 69 12.41 -40.23 -10.38
N TYR A 70 13.39 -39.43 -10.77
CA TYR A 70 13.19 -38.02 -11.09
C TYR A 70 12.77 -37.87 -12.56
N ILE A 71 11.53 -37.45 -12.80
CA ILE A 71 10.93 -37.33 -14.13
C ILE A 71 10.69 -35.85 -14.48
N GLU A 72 11.31 -35.40 -15.57
CA GLU A 72 11.04 -34.09 -16.18
C GLU A 72 9.96 -34.22 -17.27
N VAL A 73 8.88 -33.46 -17.14
CA VAL A 73 7.83 -33.30 -18.17
C VAL A 73 8.05 -31.95 -18.87
N PRO A 74 8.50 -31.92 -20.15
CA PRO A 74 8.72 -30.65 -20.85
C PRO A 74 7.38 -29.97 -21.15
N LEU A 75 7.16 -28.78 -20.57
CA LEU A 75 5.90 -28.03 -20.72
C LEU A 75 5.56 -27.75 -22.19
N GLU A 76 6.57 -27.50 -23.03
CA GLU A 76 6.38 -27.31 -24.46
C GLU A 76 5.73 -28.52 -25.16
N LYS A 77 5.99 -29.75 -24.70
CA LYS A 77 5.41 -30.98 -25.27
C LYS A 77 3.93 -31.13 -24.92
N LEU A 78 3.50 -30.55 -23.80
CA LEU A 78 2.08 -30.45 -23.43
C LEU A 78 1.35 -29.39 -24.27
N TYR A 79 2.08 -28.45 -24.85
CA TYR A 79 1.54 -27.35 -25.63
C TYR A 79 1.44 -27.62 -27.13
N LEU A 80 2.26 -28.53 -27.68
CA LEU A 80 2.25 -28.87 -29.10
C LEU A 80 0.87 -29.39 -29.55
N PRO A 81 0.40 -29.02 -30.76
CA PRO A 81 -0.81 -29.57 -31.33
C PRO A 81 -0.61 -31.04 -31.70
N ASN A 82 -1.63 -31.83 -31.42
CA ASN A 82 -1.69 -33.23 -31.82
C ASN A 82 -1.72 -33.30 -33.37
N SER A 83 -0.74 -33.95 -33.99
CA SER A 83 -0.44 -33.85 -35.43
C SER A 83 -1.52 -34.39 -36.36
N GLU A 84 -2.55 -35.03 -35.81
CA GLU A 84 -3.69 -35.60 -36.54
C GLU A 84 -5.03 -34.91 -36.26
N SER A 85 -5.10 -33.98 -35.30
CA SER A 85 -6.33 -33.21 -35.05
C SER A 85 -6.31 -31.89 -35.81
N ASN A 86 -7.30 -31.67 -36.68
CA ASN A 86 -7.50 -30.40 -37.41
C ASN A 86 -7.70 -29.18 -36.48
N THR A 87 -7.89 -29.39 -35.18
CA THR A 87 -7.90 -28.36 -34.13
C THR A 87 -6.58 -28.37 -33.33
N PRO A 88 -5.65 -27.44 -33.58
CA PRO A 88 -4.43 -27.31 -32.77
C PRO A 88 -4.75 -26.68 -31.40
N TYR A 89 -5.08 -27.52 -30.41
CA TYR A 89 -5.31 -27.09 -29.02
C TYR A 89 -4.01 -26.63 -28.35
N ASN A 90 -3.53 -25.42 -28.68
CA ASN A 90 -2.28 -24.85 -28.18
C ASN A 90 -2.40 -24.20 -26.78
N TYR A 91 -3.48 -24.49 -26.05
CA TYR A 91 -3.80 -23.96 -24.72
C TYR A 91 -4.02 -25.09 -23.70
N ILE A 92 -4.14 -24.75 -22.41
CA ILE A 92 -4.53 -25.65 -21.33
C ILE A 92 -5.86 -25.14 -20.75
N SER A 93 -6.89 -25.97 -20.64
CA SER A 93 -8.23 -25.59 -20.17
C SER A 93 -8.35 -25.67 -18.64
N SER A 94 -9.55 -25.41 -18.11
CA SER A 94 -9.93 -25.68 -16.71
C SER A 94 -9.47 -27.05 -16.22
N LYS A 95 -9.65 -28.09 -17.05
CA LYS A 95 -9.28 -29.50 -16.79
C LYS A 95 -7.77 -29.74 -16.63
N GLY A 96 -6.94 -28.78 -17.01
CA GLY A 96 -5.51 -28.81 -16.75
C GLY A 96 -4.73 -29.91 -17.48
N ILE A 97 -3.64 -30.31 -16.83
CA ILE A 97 -2.77 -31.44 -17.18
C ILE A 97 -3.16 -32.64 -16.32
N ARG A 98 -3.10 -33.85 -16.88
CA ARG A 98 -3.33 -35.11 -16.18
C ARG A 98 -2.11 -36.04 -16.32
N PHE A 99 -1.76 -36.70 -15.23
CA PHE A 99 -0.66 -37.66 -15.10
C PHE A 99 -1.25 -39.04 -14.81
N LEU A 100 -0.82 -40.03 -15.57
CA LEU A 100 -1.42 -41.36 -15.60
C LEU A 100 -0.34 -42.44 -15.51
N TYR A 101 -0.55 -43.41 -14.63
CA TYR A 101 0.35 -44.54 -14.43
C TYR A 101 -0.24 -45.85 -14.99
N CYS A 102 0.35 -46.37 -16.06
CA CYS A 102 -0.05 -47.62 -16.70
C CYS A 102 0.95 -48.77 -16.43
N PRO A 103 0.52 -50.04 -16.41
CA PRO A 103 -0.87 -50.48 -16.43
C PRO A 103 -1.54 -50.28 -15.06
N ILE A 104 -2.81 -49.84 -15.05
CA ILE A 104 -3.52 -49.41 -13.83
C ILE A 104 -3.51 -50.51 -12.75
N ASP A 105 -3.76 -51.76 -13.14
CA ASP A 105 -4.00 -52.83 -12.18
C ASP A 105 -2.73 -53.30 -11.43
N ASN A 106 -1.53 -53.02 -11.97
CA ASN A 106 -0.23 -53.39 -11.37
C ASN A 106 0.57 -52.17 -10.87
N LEU A 107 0.32 -50.97 -11.41
CA LEU A 107 1.00 -49.74 -11.02
C LEU A 107 0.09 -48.83 -10.19
N ALA A 108 -0.92 -48.22 -10.80
CA ALA A 108 -1.83 -47.25 -10.15
C ALA A 108 -2.49 -47.79 -8.86
N ASN A 109 -2.92 -49.06 -8.85
CA ASN A 109 -3.48 -49.73 -7.67
C ASN A 109 -2.52 -49.87 -6.46
N HIS A 110 -1.27 -49.48 -6.60
CA HIS A 110 -0.23 -49.47 -5.56
C HIS A 110 0.48 -48.11 -5.44
N MET A 111 -0.08 -47.07 -6.05
CA MET A 111 0.42 -45.70 -5.98
C MET A 111 -0.30 -44.89 -4.89
N TYR A 112 0.42 -43.97 -4.27
CA TYR A 112 -0.11 -43.07 -3.25
C TYR A 112 0.43 -41.66 -3.45
N HIS A 113 -0.44 -40.65 -3.37
CA HIS A 113 -0.08 -39.24 -3.47
C HIS A 113 -0.36 -38.53 -2.16
N PHE A 114 0.34 -37.41 -1.93
CA PHE A 114 0.10 -36.54 -0.79
C PHE A 114 -1.04 -35.57 -1.09
N THR A 115 -1.76 -35.18 -0.03
CA THR A 115 -2.87 -34.25 -0.08
C THR A 115 -2.86 -33.35 1.16
N ASN A 116 -3.37 -32.12 1.04
CA ASN A 116 -3.61 -31.23 2.17
C ASN A 116 -5.08 -31.24 2.63
N TYR A 117 -5.92 -32.10 2.06
CA TYR A 117 -7.37 -32.04 2.21
C TYR A 117 -7.81 -33.01 3.32
N ASN A 118 -8.46 -32.48 4.36
CA ASN A 118 -8.78 -33.14 5.64
C ASN A 118 -7.51 -33.57 6.43
N GLY A 119 -7.02 -32.67 7.28
CA GLY A 119 -5.66 -32.66 7.87
C GLY A 119 -5.20 -33.87 8.68
N ASN A 120 -6.06 -34.88 8.91
CA ASN A 120 -5.67 -36.16 9.51
C ASN A 120 -5.29 -37.25 8.48
N LYS A 121 -5.59 -37.05 7.18
CA LYS A 121 -5.33 -38.01 6.09
C LYS A 121 -4.54 -37.35 4.96
N PHE A 122 -3.26 -37.02 5.21
CA PHE A 122 -2.40 -36.36 4.22
C PHE A 122 -1.85 -37.27 3.11
N LEU A 123 -2.12 -38.58 3.16
CA LEU A 123 -1.72 -39.55 2.15
C LEU A 123 -2.94 -40.31 1.65
N ARG A 124 -3.05 -40.48 0.33
CA ARG A 124 -4.19 -41.14 -0.32
C ARG A 124 -3.72 -42.17 -1.32
N LYS A 125 -4.50 -43.25 -1.44
CA LYS A 125 -4.35 -44.19 -2.55
C LYS A 125 -4.75 -43.49 -3.85
N TYR A 126 -4.05 -43.81 -4.92
CA TYR A 126 -4.29 -43.25 -6.25
C TYR A 126 -5.54 -43.88 -6.90
N HIS A 127 -6.39 -43.06 -7.49
CA HIS A 127 -7.60 -43.46 -8.22
C HIS A 127 -7.73 -42.61 -9.50
N GLY A 128 -7.59 -43.22 -10.68
CA GLY A 128 -7.77 -42.54 -11.97
C GLY A 128 -6.52 -41.83 -12.52
N SER A 129 -6.52 -40.49 -12.51
CA SER A 129 -5.41 -39.62 -12.95
C SER A 129 -5.05 -38.58 -11.89
N ASN A 130 -3.75 -38.38 -11.61
CA ASN A 130 -3.27 -37.21 -10.87
C ASN A 130 -3.46 -35.96 -11.76
N ARG A 131 -3.76 -34.78 -11.20
CA ARG A 131 -4.09 -33.59 -12.00
C ARG A 131 -3.30 -32.34 -11.59
N CYS A 132 -3.07 -31.46 -12.56
CA CYS A 132 -2.60 -30.09 -12.36
C CYS A 132 -3.51 -29.15 -13.17
N ASN A 133 -4.57 -28.72 -12.50
CA ASN A 133 -5.70 -27.95 -13.04
C ASN A 133 -5.86 -26.65 -12.26
N VAL A 134 -6.89 -25.85 -12.55
CA VAL A 134 -7.09 -24.59 -11.80
C VAL A 134 -7.23 -24.85 -10.30
N GLY A 135 -7.91 -25.92 -9.90
CA GLY A 135 -8.26 -26.19 -8.51
C GLY A 135 -7.16 -26.82 -7.63
N HIS A 136 -6.20 -27.55 -8.19
CA HIS A 136 -5.05 -28.11 -7.47
C HIS A 136 -3.94 -28.58 -8.43
N CYS A 137 -2.76 -28.89 -7.87
CA CYS A 137 -1.67 -29.50 -8.64
C CYS A 137 -0.92 -30.61 -7.87
N GLU A 138 -1.04 -31.85 -8.37
CA GLU A 138 -0.52 -33.10 -7.80
C GLU A 138 0.79 -33.55 -8.46
N ILE A 139 1.72 -32.61 -8.57
CA ILE A 139 3.11 -32.84 -9.01
C ILE A 139 4.04 -33.08 -7.81
N GLY A 140 5.31 -33.37 -8.10
CA GLY A 140 6.29 -33.75 -7.10
C GLY A 140 6.20 -35.24 -6.78
N LEU A 141 6.29 -35.58 -5.49
CA LEU A 141 6.46 -36.95 -5.03
C LEU A 141 5.16 -37.78 -5.04
N THR A 142 5.21 -38.94 -5.71
CA THR A 142 4.22 -40.01 -5.63
C THR A 142 4.90 -41.31 -5.17
N LEU A 143 4.34 -41.99 -4.18
CA LEU A 143 4.91 -43.19 -3.55
C LEU A 143 4.38 -44.47 -4.22
N TYR A 144 5.20 -45.52 -4.30
CA TYR A 144 4.76 -46.85 -4.71
C TYR A 144 4.92 -47.89 -3.60
N ARG A 145 3.85 -48.63 -3.29
CA ARG A 145 3.88 -49.69 -2.29
C ARG A 145 2.81 -50.76 -2.55
N LYS A 146 3.22 -52.00 -2.79
CA LYS A 146 2.29 -53.16 -2.81
C LYS A 146 1.80 -53.51 -1.40
N ASP A 147 0.60 -54.08 -1.32
CA ASP A 147 0.04 -54.72 -0.12
C ASP A 147 -0.11 -53.84 1.14
N HIS A 148 -0.12 -52.51 0.96
CA HIS A 148 -0.34 -51.54 2.03
C HIS A 148 -1.65 -50.77 1.79
N ASP A 149 -2.15 -50.11 2.83
CA ASP A 149 -3.18 -49.08 2.74
C ASP A 149 -2.59 -47.74 3.21
N ALA A 150 -3.31 -46.65 2.98
CA ALA A 150 -2.83 -45.32 3.34
C ALA A 150 -2.55 -45.20 4.85
N ASN A 151 -3.38 -45.81 5.71
CA ASN A 151 -3.22 -45.72 7.16
C ASN A 151 -1.95 -46.44 7.63
N LYS A 152 -1.65 -47.63 7.09
CA LYS A 152 -0.38 -48.35 7.36
C LYS A 152 0.83 -47.51 6.95
N LEU A 153 0.76 -46.81 5.82
CA LEU A 153 1.84 -45.95 5.36
C LEU A 153 2.05 -44.73 6.27
N LEU A 154 0.99 -44.17 6.89
CA LEU A 154 1.11 -43.03 7.82
C LEU A 154 2.00 -43.32 9.05
N HIS A 155 2.29 -44.58 9.39
CA HIS A 155 3.25 -44.96 10.43
C HIS A 155 4.72 -44.90 9.98
N GLY A 156 5.00 -44.55 8.73
CA GLY A 156 6.34 -44.42 8.17
C GLY A 156 6.93 -45.75 7.70
N GLY A 157 8.25 -45.80 7.57
CA GLY A 157 9.02 -46.97 7.14
C GLY A 157 9.76 -46.76 5.81
N LEU A 158 10.11 -47.87 5.17
CA LEU A 158 10.97 -47.89 3.98
C LEU A 158 10.13 -48.04 2.70
N ILE A 159 10.24 -47.07 1.79
CA ILE A 159 9.62 -47.06 0.46
C ILE A 159 10.72 -47.22 -0.59
N ASN A 160 10.79 -48.38 -1.25
CA ASN A 160 11.88 -48.74 -2.16
C ASN A 160 11.76 -48.17 -3.58
N TYR A 161 10.62 -47.57 -3.91
CA TYR A 161 10.31 -47.06 -5.24
C TYR A 161 9.32 -45.90 -5.14
N SER A 162 9.57 -44.81 -5.85
CA SER A 162 8.74 -43.61 -5.87
C SER A 162 9.06 -42.79 -7.12
N PHE A 163 8.19 -41.85 -7.44
CA PHE A 163 8.35 -40.93 -8.58
C PHE A 163 8.39 -39.51 -8.06
N TYR A 164 9.26 -38.67 -8.62
CA TYR A 164 9.20 -37.23 -8.46
C TYR A 164 8.96 -36.60 -9.83
N ILE A 165 7.76 -36.06 -10.05
CA ILE A 165 7.37 -35.44 -11.31
C ILE A 165 7.59 -33.93 -11.22
N SER A 166 8.38 -33.38 -12.14
CA SER A 166 8.55 -31.94 -12.33
C SER A 166 8.12 -31.51 -13.73
N ILE A 167 7.66 -30.26 -13.86
CA ILE A 167 7.33 -29.63 -15.14
C ILE A 167 8.47 -28.68 -15.52
N LYS A 168 9.10 -28.95 -16.67
CA LYS A 168 10.25 -28.20 -17.18
C LYS A 168 9.82 -27.20 -18.24
N ALA A 169 9.89 -25.92 -17.91
CA ALA A 169 9.63 -24.82 -18.85
C ALA A 169 10.90 -24.32 -19.53
N LYS A 170 10.75 -23.79 -20.74
CA LYS A 170 11.75 -22.93 -21.38
C LYS A 170 11.68 -21.51 -20.78
N PRO A 171 12.71 -20.67 -20.96
CA PRO A 171 12.62 -19.24 -20.64
C PRO A 171 11.37 -18.61 -21.25
N ASP A 172 10.76 -17.67 -20.53
CA ASP A 172 9.51 -16.97 -20.91
C ASP A 172 8.28 -17.87 -21.15
N MET A 173 8.28 -19.16 -20.77
CA MET A 173 7.08 -20.00 -20.71
C MET A 173 6.45 -20.00 -19.31
N ALA A 174 5.12 -20.12 -19.27
CA ALA A 174 4.32 -20.24 -18.05
C ALA A 174 3.25 -21.32 -18.21
N LEU A 175 2.80 -21.91 -17.10
CA LEU A 175 1.63 -22.77 -17.06
C LEU A 175 0.37 -21.87 -17.03
N LEU A 176 -0.22 -21.63 -18.20
CA LEU A 176 -1.37 -20.75 -18.36
C LEU A 176 -2.65 -21.52 -18.61
N PHE A 177 -3.64 -21.33 -17.73
CA PHE A 177 -5.01 -21.80 -17.89
C PHE A 177 -5.80 -20.80 -18.75
N SER A 178 -6.43 -21.29 -19.81
CA SER A 178 -7.09 -20.47 -20.84
C SER A 178 -8.60 -20.53 -20.72
N GLY A 179 -9.24 -19.37 -20.96
CA GLY A 179 -10.69 -19.19 -20.87
C GLY A 179 -11.14 -17.98 -20.05
N VAL A 180 -10.22 -17.21 -19.45
CA VAL A 180 -10.57 -15.96 -18.76
C VAL A 180 -10.72 -14.84 -19.80
N GLU A 181 -11.94 -14.35 -19.97
CA GLU A 181 -12.24 -13.21 -20.83
C GLU A 181 -12.28 -11.92 -20.01
N MET A 182 -11.81 -10.81 -20.59
CA MET A 182 -11.88 -9.49 -19.97
C MET A 182 -12.19 -8.40 -21.00
N ASN A 183 -12.82 -7.32 -20.56
CA ASN A 183 -12.92 -6.10 -21.38
C ASN A 183 -11.73 -5.18 -21.07
N ASN A 184 -11.40 -4.25 -21.97
CA ASN A 184 -10.26 -3.35 -21.76
C ASN A 184 -10.43 -2.56 -20.45
N ASN A 185 -9.42 -2.67 -19.57
CA ASN A 185 -9.38 -2.08 -18.22
C ASN A 185 -10.50 -2.55 -17.26
N VAL A 186 -11.20 -3.65 -17.56
CA VAL A 186 -12.20 -4.26 -16.67
C VAL A 186 -11.73 -5.65 -16.29
N TYR A 187 -11.02 -5.74 -15.17
CA TYR A 187 -10.42 -6.98 -14.71
C TYR A 187 -11.46 -7.93 -14.08
N PRO A 188 -11.53 -9.21 -14.49
CA PRO A 188 -12.37 -10.20 -13.84
C PRO A 188 -11.71 -10.70 -12.53
N LEU A 189 -12.56 -11.10 -11.58
CA LEU A 189 -12.16 -11.81 -10.37
C LEU A 189 -11.91 -13.29 -10.69
N VAL A 190 -10.73 -13.82 -10.35
CA VAL A 190 -10.33 -15.21 -10.64
C VAL A 190 -9.90 -15.97 -9.37
N PRO A 191 -10.11 -17.30 -9.27
CA PRO A 191 -9.62 -18.15 -8.19
C PRO A 191 -8.12 -18.39 -8.37
N CYS A 192 -7.33 -17.45 -7.87
CA CYS A 192 -5.89 -17.40 -8.05
C CYS A 192 -5.20 -18.42 -7.11
N PRO A 193 -4.39 -19.38 -7.63
CA PRO A 193 -3.65 -20.32 -6.79
C PRO A 193 -2.86 -19.67 -5.66
N TYR A 194 -2.78 -20.38 -4.54
CA TYR A 194 -2.20 -19.95 -3.28
C TYR A 194 -1.49 -21.12 -2.58
N ILE A 195 -0.99 -20.92 -1.35
CA ILE A 195 -0.04 -21.86 -0.71
C ILE A 195 -0.54 -23.30 -0.54
N GLY A 196 -1.86 -23.54 -0.48
CA GLY A 196 -2.44 -24.89 -0.38
C GLY A 196 -2.63 -25.63 -1.71
N TRP A 197 -2.42 -24.96 -2.85
CA TRP A 197 -2.73 -25.47 -4.20
C TRP A 197 -1.92 -26.73 -4.58
N ILE A 198 -0.69 -26.82 -4.07
CA ILE A 198 0.15 -28.02 -4.11
C ILE A 198 0.18 -28.62 -2.70
N ALA A 199 0.10 -29.95 -2.61
CA ALA A 199 0.15 -30.65 -1.33
C ALA A 199 1.49 -30.46 -0.61
N ASN A 200 1.49 -30.50 0.72
CA ASN A 200 2.72 -30.47 1.51
C ASN A 200 3.50 -31.79 1.34
N HIS A 201 4.78 -31.77 1.68
CA HIS A 201 5.68 -32.93 1.69
C HIS A 201 5.96 -33.59 0.31
N VAL A 202 5.47 -33.03 -0.80
CA VAL A 202 5.75 -33.54 -2.16
C VAL A 202 7.10 -33.13 -2.75
N ASN A 203 7.97 -32.44 -2.00
CA ASN A 203 9.17 -31.75 -2.51
C ASN A 203 8.91 -30.76 -3.66
N ALA A 204 7.69 -30.21 -3.74
CA ALA A 204 7.34 -29.05 -4.53
C ALA A 204 6.39 -28.17 -3.69
N SER A 205 6.24 -26.90 -4.04
CA SER A 205 5.34 -25.98 -3.35
C SER A 205 4.89 -24.85 -4.26
N PHE A 206 3.66 -24.39 -4.10
CA PHE A 206 3.22 -23.16 -4.75
C PHE A 206 3.61 -21.93 -3.92
N VAL A 207 4.23 -20.93 -4.55
CA VAL A 207 4.55 -19.65 -3.93
C VAL A 207 3.77 -18.54 -4.63
N PRO A 208 2.83 -17.87 -3.95
CA PRO A 208 2.06 -16.77 -4.53
C PRO A 208 2.94 -15.56 -4.85
N SER A 209 2.56 -14.78 -5.87
CA SER A 209 3.17 -13.49 -6.17
C SER A 209 2.96 -12.47 -5.04
N ASP A 210 3.80 -11.44 -4.95
CA ASP A 210 3.78 -10.41 -3.89
C ASP A 210 2.47 -9.61 -3.77
N TYR A 211 1.62 -9.68 -4.80
CA TYR A 211 0.30 -9.03 -4.88
C TYR A 211 -0.88 -9.96 -4.58
N VAL A 212 -0.67 -11.26 -4.39
CA VAL A 212 -1.73 -12.20 -3.98
C VAL A 212 -1.71 -12.29 -2.45
N LEU A 213 -2.50 -11.44 -1.80
CA LEU A 213 -2.42 -11.21 -0.36
C LEU A 213 -3.28 -12.21 0.43
N ASP A 214 -2.85 -12.58 1.64
CA ASP A 214 -3.66 -13.46 2.52
C ASP A 214 -5.01 -12.83 2.86
N SER A 215 -5.06 -11.50 2.95
CA SER A 215 -6.24 -10.69 3.25
C SER A 215 -7.28 -10.63 2.14
N TYR A 216 -7.00 -11.14 0.95
CA TYR A 216 -8.01 -11.27 -0.11
C TYR A 216 -9.02 -12.38 0.22
N ILE A 217 -10.12 -12.37 -0.52
CA ILE A 217 -11.27 -13.27 -0.32
C ILE A 217 -10.81 -14.73 -0.40
N LYS A 218 -11.07 -15.48 0.67
CA LYS A 218 -10.82 -16.92 0.78
C LYS A 218 -12.06 -17.67 0.27
N ILE A 219 -11.86 -18.79 -0.42
CA ILE A 219 -12.97 -19.63 -0.88
C ILE A 219 -13.34 -20.62 0.24
N ASP A 220 -14.64 -20.75 0.53
CA ASP A 220 -15.14 -21.67 1.57
C ASP A 220 -14.79 -23.13 1.25
N GLU A 221 -14.40 -23.89 2.28
CA GLU A 221 -13.99 -25.31 2.19
C GLU A 221 -12.85 -25.61 1.18
N ASP A 222 -12.04 -24.61 0.82
CA ASP A 222 -11.02 -24.72 -0.23
C ASP A 222 -9.61 -25.05 0.31
N TYR A 223 -9.44 -25.33 1.60
CA TYR A 223 -8.15 -25.72 2.20
C TYR A 223 -6.98 -24.77 1.88
N ASN A 224 -7.27 -23.47 1.78
CA ASN A 224 -6.29 -22.43 1.49
C ASN A 224 -5.60 -22.56 0.09
N ARG A 225 -6.27 -23.21 -0.88
CA ARG A 225 -5.75 -23.37 -2.24
C ARG A 225 -5.82 -22.10 -3.07
N HIS A 226 -6.81 -21.23 -2.87
CA HIS A 226 -6.99 -20.03 -3.70
C HIS A 226 -7.22 -18.73 -2.91
N ARG A 227 -7.01 -17.60 -3.60
CA ARG A 227 -7.59 -16.28 -3.27
C ARG A 227 -8.38 -15.78 -4.47
N LEU A 228 -9.61 -15.32 -4.25
CA LEU A 228 -10.34 -14.61 -5.29
C LEU A 228 -9.80 -13.18 -5.40
N MET A 229 -9.27 -12.81 -6.57
CA MET A 229 -8.74 -11.47 -6.82
C MET A 229 -8.83 -11.02 -8.29
N PRO A 230 -8.78 -9.71 -8.58
CA PRO A 230 -8.82 -9.20 -9.95
C PRO A 230 -7.56 -9.57 -10.75
N ALA A 231 -7.73 -9.96 -12.02
CA ALA A 231 -6.64 -10.38 -12.90
C ALA A 231 -5.89 -9.19 -13.56
N TYR A 232 -5.29 -8.29 -12.75
CA TYR A 232 -4.88 -6.95 -13.22
C TYR A 232 -3.41 -6.79 -13.65
N LYS A 233 -2.47 -7.59 -13.13
CA LYS A 233 -1.04 -7.48 -13.50
C LYS A 233 -0.76 -8.21 -14.81
N HIS A 234 -0.97 -7.52 -15.93
CA HIS A 234 -0.71 -8.08 -17.25
C HIS A 234 0.79 -8.28 -17.47
N THR A 235 1.14 -9.47 -17.95
CA THR A 235 2.48 -9.91 -18.32
C THR A 235 2.42 -10.65 -19.64
N SER A 236 3.56 -10.87 -20.30
CA SER A 236 3.61 -11.47 -21.64
C SER A 236 4.51 -12.69 -21.67
N TYR A 237 3.89 -13.87 -21.81
CA TYR A 237 4.55 -15.19 -21.80
C TYR A 237 4.27 -15.94 -23.09
N TYR A 238 5.18 -16.83 -23.50
CA TYR A 238 4.92 -17.75 -24.60
C TYR A 238 3.80 -18.72 -24.20
N SER A 239 2.69 -18.68 -24.95
CA SER A 239 1.70 -19.75 -24.94
C SER A 239 2.17 -20.89 -25.87
N GLY A 240 1.34 -21.93 -26.04
CA GLY A 240 1.75 -23.12 -26.78
C GLY A 240 2.01 -22.96 -28.28
N ILE A 241 1.85 -21.75 -28.81
CA ILE A 241 2.13 -21.41 -30.20
C ILE A 241 3.59 -20.93 -30.30
N PRO A 242 4.49 -21.65 -31.01
CA PRO A 242 5.88 -21.24 -31.15
C PRO A 242 6.01 -19.81 -31.67
N GLY A 243 6.71 -18.96 -30.90
CA GLY A 243 6.95 -17.55 -31.25
C GLY A 243 5.83 -16.58 -30.88
N SER A 244 4.65 -17.03 -30.45
CA SER A 244 3.57 -16.14 -30.00
C SER A 244 3.61 -15.93 -28.48
N LYS A 245 3.55 -14.68 -28.03
CA LYS A 245 3.31 -14.35 -26.62
C LYS A 245 1.86 -13.94 -26.41
N THR A 246 1.26 -14.43 -25.33
CA THR A 246 -0.10 -14.10 -24.91
C THR A 246 -0.10 -13.15 -23.72
N ASN A 247 -1.22 -12.45 -23.51
CA ASN A 247 -1.43 -11.67 -22.29
C ASN A 247 -1.78 -12.62 -21.15
N ALA A 248 -1.08 -12.50 -20.03
CA ALA A 248 -1.24 -13.39 -18.89
C ALA A 248 -1.30 -12.63 -17.57
N PHE A 249 -2.13 -13.13 -16.65
CA PHE A 249 -2.09 -12.76 -15.23
C PHE A 249 -1.50 -13.92 -14.43
N ILE A 250 -0.34 -13.70 -13.81
CA ILE A 250 0.37 -14.72 -13.03
C ILE A 250 -0.07 -14.67 -11.57
N CYS A 251 -0.43 -15.82 -11.01
CA CYS A 251 -0.80 -15.95 -9.60
C CYS A 251 0.41 -16.19 -8.68
N GLY A 252 1.48 -16.74 -9.25
CA GLY A 252 2.67 -17.12 -8.51
C GLY A 252 3.44 -18.14 -9.32
N TYR A 253 4.17 -19.00 -8.64
CA TYR A 253 5.05 -19.96 -9.29
C TYR A 253 5.20 -21.24 -8.48
N ILE A 254 5.45 -22.33 -9.19
CA ILE A 254 5.80 -23.62 -8.60
C ILE A 254 7.30 -23.65 -8.33
N LYS A 255 7.67 -23.78 -7.06
CA LYS A 255 9.03 -24.20 -6.68
C LYS A 255 9.14 -25.71 -6.78
N GLN A 256 10.16 -26.19 -7.47
CA GLN A 256 10.41 -27.61 -7.72
C GLN A 256 11.87 -27.93 -7.38
N LYS A 257 12.16 -29.17 -7.01
CA LYS A 257 13.52 -29.65 -6.78
C LYS A 257 14.30 -29.62 -8.09
N ASP A 258 15.46 -28.98 -8.07
CA ASP A 258 16.46 -28.94 -9.14
C ASP A 258 15.93 -28.40 -10.50
N GLN A 259 14.85 -27.61 -10.50
CA GLN A 259 14.35 -26.88 -11.69
C GLN A 259 14.23 -25.38 -11.41
N PRO A 260 14.18 -24.53 -12.45
CA PRO A 260 13.69 -23.17 -12.34
C PRO A 260 12.25 -23.10 -11.82
N ASP A 261 11.93 -21.99 -11.17
CA ASP A 261 10.56 -21.65 -10.76
C ASP A 261 9.64 -21.54 -12.00
N LEU A 262 8.52 -22.26 -12.00
CA LEU A 262 7.55 -22.28 -13.10
C LEU A 262 6.40 -21.31 -12.81
N PRO A 263 6.24 -20.19 -13.56
CA PRO A 263 5.11 -19.29 -13.38
C PRO A 263 3.79 -19.97 -13.72
N VAL A 264 2.74 -19.70 -12.93
CA VAL A 264 1.38 -20.23 -13.15
C VAL A 264 0.38 -19.08 -13.15
N GLY A 265 -0.60 -19.14 -14.03
CA GLY A 265 -1.64 -18.13 -14.09
C GLY A 265 -2.71 -18.40 -15.13
N PHE A 266 -3.35 -17.31 -15.57
CA PHE A 266 -4.42 -17.33 -16.55
C PHE A 266 -4.00 -16.62 -17.83
N GLU A 267 -4.35 -17.19 -18.97
CA GLU A 267 -4.34 -16.49 -20.26
C GLU A 267 -5.57 -15.57 -20.35
N LEU A 268 -5.34 -14.30 -20.71
CA LEU A 268 -6.34 -13.24 -20.72
C LEU A 268 -6.78 -12.93 -22.16
N HIS A 269 -8.03 -13.22 -22.47
CA HIS A 269 -8.64 -12.93 -23.77
C HIS A 269 -9.37 -11.58 -23.73
N ASN A 270 -8.77 -10.57 -24.35
CA ASN A 270 -9.36 -9.23 -24.43
C ASN A 270 -10.53 -9.22 -25.43
N LYS A 271 -11.71 -8.87 -24.94
CA LYS A 271 -12.82 -8.39 -25.76
C LYS A 271 -12.57 -6.93 -26.12
N ASN A 272 -12.75 -6.58 -27.40
CA ASN A 272 -12.56 -5.23 -27.93
C ASN A 272 -13.63 -4.21 -27.48
N GLN A 273 -14.31 -4.46 -26.36
CA GLN A 273 -15.28 -3.55 -25.77
C GLN A 273 -14.57 -2.63 -24.79
N GLN A 274 -14.59 -1.34 -25.06
CA GLN A 274 -14.19 -0.30 -24.11
C GLN A 274 -15.37 0.01 -23.19
N ILE A 275 -15.14 -0.02 -21.89
CA ILE A 275 -16.14 0.29 -20.85
C ILE A 275 -15.55 1.41 -20.01
N GLU A 276 -16.19 2.59 -20.05
CA GLU A 276 -15.80 3.72 -19.23
C GLU A 276 -16.26 3.54 -17.78
N PRO A 277 -15.46 3.97 -16.78
CA PRO A 277 -15.85 3.90 -15.38
C PRO A 277 -17.02 4.84 -15.09
N VAL A 278 -18.04 4.36 -14.37
CA VAL A 278 -19.13 5.22 -13.87
C VAL A 278 -18.66 6.10 -12.69
N GLU A 279 -19.42 7.14 -12.34
CA GLU A 279 -19.15 7.89 -11.11
C GLU A 279 -19.67 7.11 -9.88
N ILE A 280 -18.81 6.87 -8.88
CA ILE A 280 -19.24 6.35 -7.58
C ILE A 280 -19.88 7.48 -6.77
N LYS A 281 -21.14 7.28 -6.36
CA LYS A 281 -21.87 8.22 -5.50
C LYS A 281 -21.84 7.73 -4.05
N MET A 282 -21.77 8.66 -3.11
CA MET A 282 -21.90 8.39 -1.68
C MET A 282 -23.19 9.04 -1.21
N ASP A 283 -24.02 8.28 -0.49
CA ASP A 283 -25.28 8.76 0.07
C ASP A 283 -25.35 8.31 1.53
N GLU A 284 -25.13 9.27 2.45
CA GLU A 284 -24.87 9.01 3.87
C GLU A 284 -23.85 7.86 4.07
N LYS A 285 -24.32 6.70 4.54
CA LYS A 285 -23.53 5.49 4.80
C LYS A 285 -23.36 4.60 3.56
N LYS A 286 -24.25 4.73 2.57
CA LYS A 286 -24.27 3.87 1.38
C LYS A 286 -23.24 4.31 0.35
N ILE A 287 -22.70 3.31 -0.35
CA ILE A 287 -21.85 3.51 -1.52
C ILE A 287 -22.67 3.02 -2.71
N MET A 288 -22.89 3.89 -3.70
CA MET A 288 -23.76 3.64 -4.83
C MET A 288 -22.94 3.58 -6.12
N CYS A 289 -23.01 2.46 -6.84
CA CYS A 289 -22.32 2.24 -8.11
C CYS A 289 -23.36 1.93 -9.18
N ASN A 290 -23.47 2.79 -10.20
CA ASN A 290 -24.52 2.70 -11.24
C ASN A 290 -25.96 2.55 -10.68
N GLY A 291 -26.25 3.17 -9.53
CA GLY A 291 -27.56 3.08 -8.85
C GLY A 291 -27.75 1.84 -7.95
N ILE A 292 -26.77 0.93 -7.89
CA ILE A 292 -26.77 -0.24 -7.01
C ILE A 292 -26.07 0.10 -5.69
N ASP A 293 -26.65 -0.28 -4.55
CA ASP A 293 -25.99 -0.23 -3.24
C ASP A 293 -24.98 -1.38 -3.12
N ILE A 294 -23.71 -1.05 -3.03
CA ILE A 294 -22.62 -2.03 -3.08
C ILE A 294 -22.14 -2.46 -1.69
N SER A 295 -22.86 -2.12 -0.63
CA SER A 295 -22.43 -2.37 0.76
C SER A 295 -22.08 -3.85 1.02
N GLU A 296 -22.93 -4.77 0.58
CA GLU A 296 -22.74 -6.23 0.77
C GLU A 296 -21.90 -6.92 -0.33
N HIS A 297 -21.33 -6.16 -1.27
CA HIS A 297 -20.61 -6.72 -2.41
C HIS A 297 -19.11 -6.89 -2.14
N TYR A 298 -18.43 -7.73 -2.93
CA TYR A 298 -16.97 -7.77 -2.93
C TYR A 298 -16.41 -6.55 -3.66
N LYS A 299 -15.59 -5.76 -2.96
CA LYS A 299 -15.10 -4.45 -3.42
C LYS A 299 -13.58 -4.46 -3.48
N PHE A 300 -13.03 -3.98 -4.59
CA PHE A 300 -11.59 -3.82 -4.79
C PHE A 300 -11.25 -2.40 -5.25
N GLY A 301 -10.37 -1.74 -4.51
CA GLY A 301 -9.88 -0.41 -4.82
C GLY A 301 -8.61 -0.47 -5.65
N TYR A 302 -8.68 -0.02 -6.90
CA TYR A 302 -7.57 0.12 -7.83
C TYR A 302 -6.97 1.53 -7.77
N LEU A 303 -5.65 1.62 -7.68
CA LEU A 303 -4.92 2.88 -7.79
C LEU A 303 -3.72 2.71 -8.71
N GLU A 304 -3.67 3.49 -9.80
CA GLU A 304 -2.55 3.47 -10.73
C GLU A 304 -1.28 4.05 -10.09
N ALA A 305 -0.11 3.67 -10.62
CA ALA A 305 1.18 4.15 -10.10
C ALA A 305 1.30 5.70 -10.14
N SER A 306 0.69 6.34 -11.16
CA SER A 306 0.58 7.79 -11.33
C SER A 306 -0.12 8.51 -10.17
N TYR A 307 -0.99 7.82 -9.43
CA TYR A 307 -1.70 8.37 -8.27
C TYR A 307 -1.15 7.87 -6.92
N ASN A 308 -0.05 7.10 -6.93
CA ASN A 308 0.55 6.48 -5.74
C ASN A 308 2.03 6.85 -5.57
N LEU A 309 2.32 8.10 -5.21
CA LEU A 309 3.68 8.62 -5.01
C LEU A 309 4.43 7.93 -3.86
N ILE A 310 3.73 7.28 -2.92
CA ILE A 310 4.33 6.59 -1.77
C ILE A 310 4.99 5.29 -2.22
N ALA A 311 4.27 4.46 -2.98
CA ALA A 311 4.74 3.13 -3.35
C ALA A 311 5.34 3.06 -4.77
N ASN A 312 5.13 4.09 -5.59
CA ASN A 312 5.49 4.16 -7.02
C ASN A 312 5.12 2.88 -7.80
N LYS A 313 4.01 2.25 -7.39
CA LYS A 313 3.50 1.01 -7.97
C LYS A 313 1.98 1.04 -7.97
N LEU A 314 1.42 0.40 -8.99
CA LEU A 314 0.01 0.14 -9.13
C LEU A 314 -0.44 -0.80 -7.99
N GLN A 315 -1.58 -0.47 -7.38
CA GLN A 315 -2.10 -1.11 -6.18
C GLN A 315 -3.55 -1.57 -6.40
N PHE A 316 -3.87 -2.75 -5.88
CA PHE A 316 -5.22 -3.26 -5.71
C PHE A 316 -5.38 -3.62 -4.23
N ASP A 317 -6.39 -3.04 -3.58
CA ASP A 317 -6.71 -3.32 -2.18
C ASP A 317 -8.09 -3.98 -2.12
N TYR A 318 -8.25 -5.08 -1.37
CA TYR A 318 -9.57 -5.60 -1.02
C TYR A 318 -10.19 -4.73 0.07
N LEU A 319 -11.42 -4.26 -0.14
CA LEU A 319 -12.10 -3.27 0.69
C LEU A 319 -13.28 -3.93 1.43
N ASP A 320 -12.98 -4.64 2.52
CA ASP A 320 -13.98 -5.29 3.38
C ASP A 320 -14.66 -4.26 4.32
N LYS A 321 -13.94 -3.90 5.39
CA LYS A 321 -14.38 -2.99 6.47
C LYS A 321 -13.49 -1.75 6.51
N ASP A 322 -14.00 -0.68 7.13
CA ASP A 322 -13.30 0.59 7.33
C ASP A 322 -12.68 1.16 6.04
N ILE A 323 -13.49 1.18 4.98
CA ILE A 323 -13.09 1.52 3.62
C ILE A 323 -12.53 2.95 3.57
N LYS A 324 -11.25 3.09 3.24
CA LYS A 324 -10.63 4.36 2.89
C LYS A 324 -10.53 4.53 1.37
N PHE A 325 -11.03 5.66 0.88
CA PHE A 325 -10.94 6.05 -0.52
C PHE A 325 -9.74 6.95 -0.78
N TYR A 326 -9.22 6.91 -2.01
CA TYR A 326 -8.11 7.74 -2.46
C TYR A 326 -8.44 8.47 -3.77
N HIS A 327 -7.82 9.62 -4.00
CA HIS A 327 -7.95 10.38 -5.24
C HIS A 327 -7.40 9.58 -6.43
N GLY A 328 -8.11 9.61 -7.55
CA GLY A 328 -7.82 8.79 -8.73
C GLY A 328 -8.15 7.30 -8.58
N GLN A 329 -8.63 6.86 -7.41
CA GLN A 329 -8.99 5.46 -7.19
C GLN A 329 -10.22 5.05 -8.00
N ILE A 330 -10.18 3.83 -8.53
CA ILE A 330 -11.29 3.22 -9.26
C ILE A 330 -11.74 1.97 -8.50
N LEU A 331 -13.05 1.82 -8.33
CA LEU A 331 -13.68 0.78 -7.54
C LEU A 331 -14.23 -0.30 -8.47
N TYR A 332 -13.82 -1.55 -8.21
CA TYR A 332 -14.33 -2.75 -8.88
C TYR A 332 -15.26 -3.47 -7.91
N VAL A 333 -16.47 -3.77 -8.36
CA VAL A 333 -17.53 -4.36 -7.54
C VAL A 333 -17.98 -5.67 -8.18
N TYR A 334 -17.93 -6.76 -7.42
CA TYR A 334 -18.34 -8.09 -7.86
C TYR A 334 -19.51 -8.58 -7.02
N ASP A 335 -20.43 -9.29 -7.66
CA ASP A 335 -21.63 -9.84 -7.03
C ASP A 335 -21.25 -10.96 -6.05
N ARG A 336 -21.33 -10.65 -4.76
CA ARG A 336 -21.02 -11.59 -3.69
C ARG A 336 -22.03 -12.73 -3.60
N GLU A 337 -23.31 -12.45 -3.84
CA GLU A 337 -24.37 -13.44 -3.73
C GLU A 337 -24.24 -14.50 -4.83
N ILE A 338 -23.98 -14.09 -6.07
CA ILE A 338 -23.72 -15.02 -7.18
C ILE A 338 -22.49 -15.88 -6.92
N ILE A 339 -21.38 -15.28 -6.47
CA ILE A 339 -20.13 -16.01 -6.18
C ILE A 339 -20.33 -17.04 -5.06
N GLU A 340 -20.94 -16.63 -3.94
CA GLU A 340 -21.24 -17.55 -2.84
C GLU A 340 -22.28 -18.61 -3.23
N HIS A 341 -23.27 -18.27 -4.05
CA HIS A 341 -24.29 -19.22 -4.52
C HIS A 341 -23.68 -20.30 -5.42
N GLU A 342 -22.93 -19.94 -6.46
CA GLU A 342 -22.22 -20.91 -7.30
C GLU A 342 -21.30 -21.81 -6.46
N ARG A 343 -20.60 -21.24 -5.45
CA ARG A 343 -19.75 -22.02 -4.55
C ARG A 343 -20.55 -23.03 -3.72
N LYS A 344 -21.69 -22.60 -3.14
CA LYS A 344 -22.59 -23.45 -2.35
C LYS A 344 -23.25 -24.53 -3.22
N GLU A 345 -23.59 -24.23 -4.46
CA GLU A 345 -24.11 -25.22 -5.41
C GLU A 345 -23.07 -26.27 -5.80
N ALA A 346 -21.83 -25.87 -6.06
CA ALA A 346 -20.76 -26.82 -6.36
C ALA A 346 -20.52 -27.78 -5.19
N LEU A 347 -20.42 -27.25 -3.96
CA LEU A 347 -20.30 -28.04 -2.73
C LEU A 347 -21.45 -29.02 -2.51
N ARG A 348 -22.70 -28.62 -2.78
CA ARG A 348 -23.88 -29.51 -2.68
C ARG A 348 -23.88 -30.64 -3.72
N ASN A 349 -23.33 -30.38 -4.90
CA ASN A 349 -23.28 -31.33 -6.01
C ASN A 349 -22.00 -32.19 -6.02
N LYS A 350 -21.18 -32.08 -4.98
CA LYS A 350 -19.98 -32.92 -4.79
C LYS A 350 -20.37 -34.39 -4.80
N ASN A 351 -19.78 -35.17 -5.71
CA ASN A 351 -20.18 -36.56 -5.96
C ASN A 351 -20.05 -37.42 -4.70
N ILE A 352 -21.18 -37.72 -4.05
CA ILE A 352 -21.28 -38.56 -2.84
C ILE A 352 -20.72 -39.98 -3.10
N LEU A 353 -20.73 -40.43 -4.36
CA LEU A 353 -20.14 -41.71 -4.79
C LEU A 353 -18.61 -41.74 -4.64
N GLU A 354 -17.94 -40.59 -4.70
CA GLU A 354 -16.52 -40.45 -4.37
C GLU A 354 -16.35 -40.01 -2.90
N ASN A 355 -16.75 -40.85 -1.95
CA ASN A 355 -16.74 -40.54 -0.50
C ASN A 355 -15.39 -40.04 0.07
N ASP A 356 -14.26 -40.29 -0.61
CA ASP A 356 -12.96 -39.71 -0.23
C ASP A 356 -12.61 -38.44 -1.03
N SER A 357 -13.22 -38.14 -2.19
CA SER A 357 -12.84 -36.99 -3.04
C SER A 357 -13.21 -35.67 -2.38
N LEU A 358 -12.21 -35.00 -1.81
CA LEU A 358 -12.36 -33.67 -1.21
C LEU A 358 -12.21 -32.54 -2.24
N PHE A 359 -11.85 -32.90 -3.47
CA PHE A 359 -11.82 -32.00 -4.60
C PHE A 359 -13.26 -31.62 -5.03
N ASP A 360 -13.39 -30.43 -5.60
CA ASP A 360 -14.64 -29.93 -6.16
C ASP A 360 -14.48 -29.91 -7.67
N SER A 361 -14.64 -31.07 -8.30
CA SER A 361 -14.50 -31.22 -9.74
C SER A 361 -15.50 -30.36 -10.50
N LYS A 362 -16.73 -30.22 -10.00
CA LYS A 362 -17.76 -29.38 -10.62
C LYS A 362 -17.34 -27.90 -10.69
N TYR A 363 -16.71 -27.36 -9.65
CA TYR A 363 -16.25 -25.97 -9.66
C TYR A 363 -14.97 -25.73 -10.48
N PHE A 364 -14.12 -26.73 -10.67
CA PHE A 364 -12.77 -26.53 -11.21
C PHE A 364 -12.44 -27.26 -12.53
N ASP A 365 -13.11 -28.38 -12.86
CA ASP A 365 -12.88 -29.11 -14.11
C ASP A 365 -13.79 -28.61 -15.24
N ASP A 366 -15.08 -28.34 -14.97
CA ASP A 366 -16.10 -27.98 -15.99
C ASP A 366 -15.72 -26.72 -16.80
N LYS A 367 -15.40 -25.63 -16.09
CA LYS A 367 -15.01 -24.32 -16.65
C LYS A 367 -14.09 -23.58 -15.68
N ILE A 368 -13.35 -22.58 -16.18
CA ILE A 368 -12.72 -21.61 -15.29
C ILE A 368 -13.83 -20.67 -14.79
N HIS A 369 -14.16 -20.73 -13.51
CA HIS A 369 -15.03 -19.74 -12.90
C HIS A 369 -14.28 -18.41 -12.76
N TYR A 370 -14.78 -17.37 -13.41
CA TYR A 370 -14.31 -16.00 -13.27
C TYR A 370 -15.51 -15.06 -13.29
N TYR A 371 -15.41 -13.95 -12.57
CA TYR A 371 -16.53 -13.04 -12.35
C TYR A 371 -16.18 -11.65 -12.86
N ASN A 372 -16.89 -11.18 -13.88
CA ASN A 372 -16.80 -9.79 -14.28
C ASN A 372 -17.39 -8.89 -13.18
N PRO A 373 -16.85 -7.68 -12.98
CA PRO A 373 -17.45 -6.75 -12.03
C PRO A 373 -18.83 -6.31 -12.55
N ILE A 374 -19.84 -6.34 -11.67
CA ILE A 374 -21.17 -5.79 -11.97
C ILE A 374 -21.12 -4.27 -12.09
N CYS A 375 -20.13 -3.64 -11.48
CA CYS A 375 -19.91 -2.20 -11.57
C CYS A 375 -18.42 -1.87 -11.42
N TYR A 376 -17.97 -0.92 -12.24
CA TYR A 376 -16.61 -0.40 -12.29
C TYR A 376 -16.72 1.12 -12.37
N GLY A 377 -16.19 1.84 -11.38
CA GLY A 377 -16.42 3.29 -11.28
C GLY A 377 -15.38 4.08 -10.51
N ARG A 378 -15.15 5.32 -10.92
CA ARG A 378 -14.15 6.22 -10.34
C ARG A 378 -14.72 6.95 -9.13
N ILE A 379 -13.93 7.07 -8.06
CA ILE A 379 -14.26 7.94 -6.93
C ILE A 379 -14.15 9.39 -7.41
N LYS A 380 -15.23 10.17 -7.27
CA LYS A 380 -15.24 11.57 -7.68
C LYS A 380 -14.22 12.39 -6.89
N ASP A 381 -13.52 13.30 -7.57
CA ASP A 381 -12.68 14.30 -6.91
C ASP A 381 -13.50 15.24 -6.03
N ARG A 382 -12.83 15.82 -5.03
CA ARG A 382 -13.43 16.57 -3.94
C ARG A 382 -12.58 17.79 -3.59
N SER A 383 -13.22 18.92 -3.34
CA SER A 383 -12.54 20.09 -2.78
C SER A 383 -12.01 19.79 -1.38
N ALA A 384 -10.82 20.28 -1.07
CA ALA A 384 -10.18 20.12 0.22
C ALA A 384 -9.36 21.36 0.59
N VAL A 385 -9.18 21.58 1.88
CA VAL A 385 -8.31 22.62 2.45
C VAL A 385 -7.11 21.97 3.12
N LEU A 386 -5.91 22.53 2.92
CA LEU A 386 -4.74 22.11 3.70
C LEU A 386 -4.83 22.62 5.15
N LYS A 387 -4.80 21.70 6.12
CA LYS A 387 -4.89 21.97 7.56
C LYS A 387 -3.68 21.37 8.31
N PRO A 388 -3.28 21.94 9.46
CA PRO A 388 -2.26 21.34 10.31
C PRO A 388 -2.74 20.06 11.01
N LYS A 389 -1.80 19.14 11.24
CA LYS A 389 -1.90 18.01 12.16
C LYS A 389 -0.66 17.91 13.04
N VAL A 390 -0.83 17.40 14.25
CA VAL A 390 0.26 17.11 15.20
C VAL A 390 0.41 15.60 15.28
N GLY A 391 1.55 15.09 14.81
CA GLY A 391 1.73 13.67 14.53
C GLY A 391 0.66 13.19 13.54
N ASN A 392 -0.20 12.26 14.00
CA ASN A 392 -1.33 11.73 13.23
C ASN A 392 -2.68 12.35 13.62
N VAL A 393 -2.72 13.35 14.51
CA VAL A 393 -3.97 13.94 15.03
C VAL A 393 -4.28 15.27 14.32
N PRO A 394 -5.36 15.36 13.53
CA PRO A 394 -5.85 16.63 12.99
C PRO A 394 -6.16 17.61 14.12
N GLN A 395 -5.74 18.87 13.97
CA GLN A 395 -5.99 19.87 15.00
C GLN A 395 -7.40 20.46 14.85
N LYS A 396 -8.09 20.70 15.97
CA LYS A 396 -9.39 21.38 15.98
C LYS A 396 -9.19 22.88 15.80
N GLU A 397 -10.02 23.48 14.95
CA GLU A 397 -10.07 24.93 14.75
C GLU A 397 -10.70 25.60 15.97
N SER A 398 -10.07 26.66 16.48
CA SER A 398 -10.62 27.53 17.55
C SER A 398 -11.24 28.82 17.01
N GLY A 399 -11.27 28.97 15.69
CA GLY A 399 -11.69 30.15 14.93
C GLY A 399 -11.25 29.97 13.47
N GLU A 400 -11.51 30.94 12.59
CA GLU A 400 -11.11 30.83 11.19
C GLU A 400 -9.59 30.61 11.05
N MET A 401 -9.20 29.43 10.55
CA MET A 401 -7.82 28.99 10.38
C MET A 401 -6.88 29.23 11.59
N THR A 402 -7.41 29.15 12.82
CA THR A 402 -6.63 29.32 14.06
C THR A 402 -6.65 28.03 14.86
N PHE A 403 -5.47 27.57 15.31
CA PHE A 403 -5.27 26.27 15.93
C PHE A 403 -4.53 26.41 17.27
N LYS A 404 -5.09 25.82 18.32
CA LYS A 404 -4.48 25.74 19.66
C LYS A 404 -3.62 24.50 19.76
N VAL A 405 -2.33 24.66 20.09
CA VAL A 405 -1.37 23.56 20.25
C VAL A 405 -0.59 23.74 21.55
N ALA A 406 -0.63 22.76 22.46
CA ALA A 406 0.33 22.72 23.56
C ALA A 406 1.74 22.46 23.02
N ASN A 407 2.66 23.38 23.32
CA ASN A 407 4.10 23.23 23.09
C ASN A 407 4.83 22.59 24.30
N GLN A 408 4.08 22.02 25.23
CA GLN A 408 4.59 21.43 26.47
C GLN A 408 3.99 20.04 26.72
N GLY A 409 4.68 19.21 27.52
CA GLY A 409 4.23 17.86 27.88
C GLY A 409 4.23 16.89 26.69
N ALA A 410 3.17 16.10 26.55
CA ALA A 410 3.07 14.98 25.60
C ALA A 410 3.18 15.37 24.11
N ASN A 411 3.13 16.66 23.78
CA ASN A 411 3.30 17.17 22.41
C ASN A 411 4.74 17.57 22.08
N ILE A 412 5.65 17.71 23.06
CA ILE A 412 7.06 18.01 22.78
C ILE A 412 7.67 16.86 21.97
N GLY A 413 8.38 17.17 20.89
CA GLY A 413 8.99 16.18 20.01
C GLY A 413 8.04 15.54 19.00
N ASN A 414 6.72 15.73 19.13
CA ASN A 414 5.79 15.46 18.03
C ASN A 414 6.06 16.43 16.87
N LYS A 415 5.59 16.05 15.69
CA LYS A 415 5.81 16.78 14.44
C LYS A 415 4.54 17.46 13.97
N LEU A 416 4.59 18.78 13.85
CA LEU A 416 3.60 19.57 13.13
C LEU A 416 3.79 19.35 11.62
N SER A 417 2.72 19.01 10.91
CA SER A 417 2.74 18.80 9.45
C SER A 417 1.41 19.19 8.82
N CYS A 418 1.34 19.22 7.50
CA CYS A 418 0.11 19.51 6.75
C CYS A 418 -0.60 18.22 6.31
N HIS A 419 -1.91 18.33 6.08
CA HIS A 419 -2.72 17.32 5.37
C HIS A 419 -3.89 18.00 4.69
N ALA A 420 -4.40 17.40 3.60
CA ALA A 420 -5.62 17.87 2.94
C ALA A 420 -6.85 17.29 3.64
N VAL A 421 -7.79 18.15 4.01
CA VAL A 421 -9.06 17.79 4.64
C VAL A 421 -10.19 18.18 3.70
N ILE A 422 -11.06 17.24 3.35
CA ILE A 422 -12.17 17.47 2.41
C ILE A 422 -13.19 18.46 2.98
N ASP A 423 -13.68 19.34 2.12
CA ASP A 423 -14.71 20.32 2.44
C ASP A 423 -16.12 19.71 2.46
N GLY A 424 -16.97 20.24 3.35
CA GLY A 424 -18.42 20.06 3.28
C GLY A 424 -19.02 18.87 4.04
N LEU A 425 -18.31 17.74 4.21
CA LEU A 425 -18.80 16.59 4.98
C LEU A 425 -17.67 15.85 5.74
N PRO A 426 -17.80 15.61 7.05
CA PRO A 426 -16.85 14.80 7.82
C PRO A 426 -17.11 13.29 7.61
N ASP A 427 -16.78 12.79 6.42
CA ASP A 427 -16.80 11.35 6.10
C ASP A 427 -15.41 10.74 6.30
N GLU A 428 -15.25 9.94 7.35
CA GLU A 428 -13.96 9.33 7.73
C GLU A 428 -13.36 8.46 6.63
N ARG A 429 -14.19 7.92 5.71
CA ARG A 429 -13.74 7.15 4.53
C ARG A 429 -12.83 7.96 3.62
N PHE A 430 -12.89 9.29 3.70
CA PHE A 430 -12.08 10.20 2.90
C PHE A 430 -10.96 10.90 3.70
N SER A 431 -10.74 10.52 4.96
CA SER A 431 -9.70 11.11 5.84
C SER A 431 -8.30 11.15 5.23
N ASP A 432 -7.94 10.14 4.43
CA ASP A 432 -6.65 10.01 3.75
C ASP A 432 -6.72 10.22 2.23
N PHE A 433 -7.79 10.83 1.69
CA PHE A 433 -8.11 10.82 0.26
C PHE A 433 -6.95 11.27 -0.66
N TYR A 434 -6.26 12.35 -0.29
CA TYR A 434 -5.13 12.89 -1.06
C TYR A 434 -3.75 12.36 -0.61
N LEU A 435 -3.68 11.53 0.43
CA LEU A 435 -2.43 11.10 1.08
C LEU A 435 -1.47 10.36 0.14
N LYS A 436 -2.00 9.55 -0.79
CA LYS A 436 -1.19 8.78 -1.75
C LYS A 436 -0.75 9.60 -2.98
N ARG A 437 -1.49 10.65 -3.36
CA ARG A 437 -1.23 11.45 -4.56
C ARG A 437 -0.30 12.64 -4.34
N TYR A 438 -0.39 13.29 -3.19
CA TYR A 438 0.29 14.57 -2.96
C TYR A 438 1.13 14.57 -1.68
N LYS A 439 2.32 15.16 -1.78
CA LYS A 439 3.12 15.54 -0.62
C LYS A 439 2.85 17.00 -0.29
N THR A 440 2.84 17.30 1.01
CA THR A 440 2.60 18.65 1.53
C THR A 440 3.85 19.19 2.20
N LYS A 441 4.03 20.51 2.15
CA LYS A 441 5.06 21.23 2.89
C LYS A 441 4.41 22.24 3.83
N ILE A 442 5.09 22.49 4.96
CA ILE A 442 4.77 23.54 5.91
C ILE A 442 5.92 24.55 5.96
N GLN A 443 5.58 25.82 6.12
CA GLN A 443 6.53 26.93 6.29
C GLN A 443 5.95 27.91 7.31
N ARG A 444 6.75 28.36 8.28
CA ARG A 444 6.38 29.55 9.07
C ARG A 444 6.67 30.79 8.24
N ILE A 445 5.70 31.69 8.15
CA ILE A 445 5.79 32.93 7.35
C ILE A 445 5.73 34.19 8.23
N LYS A 446 5.18 34.09 9.44
CA LYS A 446 5.21 35.17 10.45
C LYS A 446 5.48 34.58 11.83
N ASN A 447 6.26 35.27 12.66
CA ASN A 447 6.47 34.91 14.07
C ASN A 447 5.25 35.34 14.94
N PRO A 448 5.25 35.13 16.27
CA PRO A 448 4.11 35.52 17.13
C PRO A 448 3.81 37.02 17.15
N LYS A 449 4.81 37.85 16.81
CA LYS A 449 4.75 39.32 16.77
C LYS A 449 4.21 39.84 15.43
N GLY A 450 3.91 38.95 14.48
CA GLY A 450 3.45 39.27 13.13
C GLY A 450 4.56 39.67 12.16
N GLU A 451 5.83 39.62 12.57
CA GLU A 451 6.99 39.93 11.73
C GLU A 451 7.23 38.78 10.75
N LYS A 452 7.58 39.10 9.50
CA LYS A 452 7.86 38.09 8.47
C LYS A 452 9.11 37.28 8.82
N VAL A 453 9.04 35.97 8.65
CA VAL A 453 10.19 35.05 8.75
C VAL A 453 10.38 34.28 7.45
N ASP A 454 11.64 34.14 7.02
CA ASP A 454 12.02 33.40 5.81
C ASP A 454 12.58 32.02 6.18
N GLU A 455 11.70 31.15 6.65
CA GLU A 455 12.04 29.76 6.96
C GLU A 455 11.92 28.87 5.72
N LYS A 456 12.70 27.79 5.64
CA LYS A 456 12.59 26.84 4.53
C LYS A 456 11.30 26.01 4.64
N LYS A 457 10.65 25.77 3.50
CA LYS A 457 9.57 24.79 3.36
C LYS A 457 10.09 23.40 3.74
N VAL A 458 9.38 22.68 4.61
CA VAL A 458 9.74 21.34 5.09
C VAL A 458 8.51 20.42 5.14
N ASP A 459 8.68 19.10 5.15
CA ASP A 459 7.55 18.17 5.30
C ASP A 459 6.89 18.25 6.68
N SER A 460 7.68 18.60 7.71
CA SER A 460 7.20 18.73 9.08
C SER A 460 8.18 19.52 9.95
N LEU A 461 7.67 20.12 11.02
CA LEU A 461 8.42 20.88 12.02
C LEU A 461 8.28 20.21 13.40
N PRO A 462 9.36 20.08 14.20
CA PRO A 462 9.24 19.61 15.57
C PRO A 462 8.51 20.65 16.43
N ILE A 463 7.64 20.20 17.32
CA ILE A 463 7.08 21.05 18.38
C ILE A 463 8.18 21.27 19.42
N ILE A 464 8.50 22.54 19.67
CA ILE A 464 9.53 23.01 20.60
C ILE A 464 8.92 23.96 21.63
N GLU A 465 9.49 23.99 22.84
CA GLU A 465 9.00 24.82 23.95
C GLU A 465 9.17 26.33 23.69
N ASP A 466 10.09 26.71 22.82
CA ASP A 466 10.42 28.09 22.49
C ASP A 466 9.27 28.79 21.74
N VAL A 467 8.59 29.67 22.48
CA VAL A 467 7.37 30.38 22.07
C VAL A 467 7.62 31.25 20.83
N ASP A 468 8.73 31.98 20.80
CA ASP A 468 9.11 32.87 19.70
C ASP A 468 9.53 32.10 18.44
N LYS A 469 9.94 30.83 18.58
CA LYS A 469 10.32 29.95 17.47
C LYS A 469 9.22 29.00 16.99
N PHE A 470 8.21 28.68 17.79
CA PHE A 470 7.14 27.75 17.42
C PHE A 470 5.78 28.39 17.09
N PHE A 471 5.40 29.51 17.71
CA PHE A 471 4.11 30.13 17.41
C PHE A 471 4.20 31.13 16.25
N GLY A 472 3.05 31.51 15.70
CA GLY A 472 2.94 32.45 14.58
C GLY A 472 2.05 31.96 13.44
N THR A 473 2.16 32.61 12.28
CA THR A 473 1.40 32.25 11.07
C THR A 473 2.23 31.33 10.18
N TYR A 474 1.57 30.26 9.73
CA TYR A 474 2.08 29.20 8.89
C TYR A 474 1.35 29.15 7.56
N LYS A 475 2.01 28.59 6.55
CA LYS A 475 1.42 28.27 5.25
C LYS A 475 1.60 26.78 4.97
N CYS A 476 0.53 26.11 4.56
CA CYS A 476 0.58 24.78 3.97
C CYS A 476 0.54 24.88 2.45
N GLU A 477 1.39 24.13 1.77
CA GLU A 477 1.45 24.07 0.29
C GLU A 477 1.66 22.62 -0.18
N LEU A 478 1.46 22.37 -1.48
CA LEU A 478 1.84 21.11 -2.12
C LEU A 478 3.30 21.17 -2.59
N GLU A 479 3.99 20.03 -2.65
CA GLU A 479 5.41 19.97 -3.09
C GLU A 479 5.58 20.18 -4.62
N GLU A 480 4.57 19.83 -5.42
CA GLU A 480 4.59 20.00 -6.88
C GLU A 480 3.99 21.38 -7.24
N ASP A 481 4.79 22.26 -7.85
CA ASP A 481 4.37 23.59 -8.32
C ASP A 481 3.39 23.48 -9.49
N GLY A 482 2.10 23.50 -9.16
CA GLY A 482 1.00 23.39 -10.13
C GLY A 482 -0.32 23.13 -9.42
N GLY A 483 -0.58 23.91 -8.37
CA GLY A 483 -1.62 23.67 -7.37
C GLY A 483 -2.92 23.14 -7.97
N PHE A 484 -3.26 21.90 -7.62
CA PHE A 484 -4.50 21.26 -8.06
C PHE A 484 -5.67 22.11 -7.57
N ASP A 485 -6.50 22.66 -8.47
CA ASP A 485 -7.50 23.69 -8.16
C ASP A 485 -8.52 23.28 -7.07
N LEU A 486 -8.65 21.98 -6.80
CA LEU A 486 -9.50 21.43 -5.76
C LEU A 486 -8.86 21.42 -4.36
N ILE A 487 -7.54 21.61 -4.23
CA ILE A 487 -6.85 21.68 -2.93
C ILE A 487 -6.46 23.13 -2.62
N LEU A 488 -7.28 23.78 -1.80
CA LEU A 488 -7.08 25.14 -1.32
C LEU A 488 -5.92 25.19 -0.31
N GLN A 489 -4.85 25.86 -0.72
CA GLN A 489 -3.72 26.21 0.13
C GLN A 489 -4.10 27.45 0.97
N LYS A 490 -4.08 27.34 2.30
CA LYS A 490 -4.41 28.44 3.21
C LYS A 490 -3.26 28.75 4.19
N GLU A 491 -3.19 30.02 4.59
CA GLU A 491 -2.46 30.45 5.78
C GLU A 491 -3.28 30.11 7.04
N PHE A 492 -2.61 29.80 8.14
CA PHE A 492 -3.23 29.51 9.43
C PHE A 492 -2.32 29.93 10.58
N THR A 493 -2.91 30.24 11.73
CA THR A 493 -2.14 30.70 12.91
C THR A 493 -2.14 29.62 13.99
N ILE A 494 -0.95 29.32 14.51
CA ILE A 494 -0.80 28.46 15.69
C ILE A 494 -0.57 29.34 16.91
N ILE A 495 -1.36 29.09 17.95
CA ILE A 495 -1.31 29.76 19.24
C ILE A 495 -1.18 28.73 20.37
N PRO A 496 -0.63 29.11 21.55
CA PRO A 496 -0.51 28.21 22.68
C PRO A 496 -1.88 27.78 23.21
N GLU A 497 -2.01 26.50 23.53
CA GLU A 497 -3.24 25.94 24.10
C GLU A 497 -3.54 26.48 25.50
N LYS A 498 -2.50 26.62 26.34
CA LYS A 498 -2.55 27.19 27.70
C LYS A 498 -1.95 28.60 27.70
N SER A 499 -2.40 29.46 28.61
CA SER A 499 -1.88 30.82 28.74
C SER A 499 -0.39 30.84 29.08
N VAL A 500 0.44 31.25 28.13
CA VAL A 500 1.85 31.58 28.36
C VAL A 500 1.89 32.96 29.02
N HIS A 501 1.85 32.97 30.35
CA HIS A 501 1.97 34.21 31.14
C HIS A 501 3.42 34.71 31.14
N TYR A 502 3.78 35.52 30.14
CA TYR A 502 4.99 36.34 30.26
C TYR A 502 4.70 37.48 31.22
N LYS A 503 5.24 37.40 32.44
CA LYS A 503 5.07 38.42 33.49
C LYS A 503 6.30 39.30 33.55
N ASN A 504 6.16 40.55 33.12
CA ASN A 504 7.19 41.58 33.33
C ASN A 504 6.82 42.40 34.58
N THR A 505 7.75 42.52 35.53
CA THR A 505 7.52 43.28 36.77
C THR A 505 8.40 44.51 36.79
N VAL A 506 7.80 45.70 36.68
CA VAL A 506 8.50 46.98 36.70
C VAL A 506 8.30 47.63 38.07
N ARG A 507 9.38 48.06 38.73
CA ARG A 507 9.29 48.92 39.92
C ARG A 507 9.55 50.36 39.51
N GLY A 508 8.75 51.29 40.02
CA GLY A 508 8.93 52.70 39.70
C GLY A 508 8.48 53.64 40.82
N SER A 509 8.90 54.89 40.70
CA SER A 509 8.66 55.94 41.69
C SER A 509 7.22 56.43 41.63
N SER A 510 6.62 56.76 42.78
CA SER A 510 5.35 57.49 42.86
C SER A 510 5.35 58.86 42.17
N SER A 511 6.53 59.38 41.78
CA SER A 511 6.68 60.62 41.00
C SER A 511 6.55 60.42 39.49
N ASP A 512 6.63 59.18 38.99
CA ASP A 512 6.57 58.85 37.57
C ASP A 512 5.12 58.51 37.16
N LYS A 513 4.53 59.41 36.35
CA LYS A 513 3.15 59.31 35.89
C LYS A 513 2.96 58.34 34.73
N ASP A 514 4.04 57.85 34.10
CA ASP A 514 3.94 56.90 33.00
C ASP A 514 3.65 55.48 33.49
N ILE A 515 3.94 55.18 34.76
CA ILE A 515 3.61 53.93 35.44
C ILE A 515 2.09 53.70 35.55
N LEU A 516 1.29 54.78 35.53
CA LEU A 516 -0.17 54.72 35.59
C LEU A 516 -0.81 54.48 34.22
N LYS A 517 -0.01 54.18 33.20
CA LYS A 517 -0.44 54.03 31.80
C LYS A 517 -0.28 52.59 31.33
N CYS A 518 -1.31 52.08 30.65
CA CYS A 518 -1.19 50.92 29.78
C CYS A 518 -1.29 51.41 28.33
N ASN A 519 -0.27 51.17 27.51
CA ASN A 519 -0.39 51.38 26.06
C ASN A 519 -1.53 50.51 25.50
N LEU A 520 -2.18 50.93 24.41
CA LEU A 520 -3.21 50.13 23.74
C LEU A 520 -2.63 49.00 22.89
N LYS A 521 -1.31 49.03 22.68
CA LYS A 521 -0.52 47.96 22.08
C LYS A 521 0.70 47.65 22.94
N SER A 522 1.07 46.38 23.05
CA SER A 522 2.35 45.97 23.64
C SER A 522 3.51 46.33 22.70
N ILE A 523 4.75 46.14 23.18
CA ILE A 523 5.95 46.26 22.33
C ILE A 523 5.94 45.27 21.15
N ASP A 524 5.15 44.20 21.27
CA ASP A 524 4.93 43.14 20.27
C ASP A 524 3.61 43.33 19.48
N ASN A 525 3.06 44.55 19.45
CA ASN A 525 1.80 44.92 18.77
C ASN A 525 0.50 44.21 19.25
N LEU A 526 0.54 43.40 20.32
CA LEU A 526 -0.66 42.78 20.91
C LEU A 526 -1.59 43.87 21.45
N LYS A 527 -2.90 43.75 21.25
CA LYS A 527 -3.86 44.75 21.73
C LYS A 527 -4.04 44.63 23.25
N LEU A 528 -4.22 45.76 23.93
CA LEU A 528 -4.64 45.76 25.33
C LEU A 528 -5.98 45.02 25.45
N TYR A 529 -6.03 44.03 26.33
CA TYR A 529 -7.25 43.30 26.69
C TYR A 529 -7.89 43.94 27.92
N GLU A 530 -7.08 44.17 28.96
CA GLU A 530 -7.54 44.60 30.27
C GLU A 530 -6.46 45.41 31.01
N MET A 531 -6.87 46.41 31.77
CA MET A 531 -6.04 47.10 32.75
C MET A 531 -6.67 46.90 34.14
N LYS A 532 -5.87 46.42 35.10
CA LYS A 532 -6.25 46.26 36.50
C LYS A 532 -5.45 47.22 37.37
N VAL A 533 -6.11 47.90 38.32
CA VAL A 533 -5.45 48.74 39.32
C VAL A 533 -5.92 48.31 40.70
N ASN A 534 -4.95 48.02 41.56
CA ASN A 534 -5.15 47.79 42.99
C ASN A 534 -4.41 48.91 43.74
N ASP A 535 -5.15 49.83 44.34
CA ASP A 535 -4.63 50.97 45.11
C ASP A 535 -4.48 50.65 46.61
N GLY A 536 -4.81 49.43 47.04
CA GLY A 536 -4.73 48.99 48.44
C GLY A 536 -5.78 49.61 49.36
N ILE A 537 -6.82 50.26 48.83
CA ILE A 537 -7.93 50.84 49.60
C ILE A 537 -9.27 50.23 49.18
N ASP A 538 -9.49 50.08 47.87
CA ASP A 538 -10.78 49.68 47.29
C ASP A 538 -10.77 48.26 46.68
N LYS A 539 -11.93 47.84 46.16
CA LYS A 539 -12.02 46.71 45.22
C LYS A 539 -11.18 47.01 43.98
N ILE A 540 -10.51 45.99 43.43
CA ILE A 540 -9.69 46.08 42.21
C ILE A 540 -10.48 46.79 41.10
N LYS A 541 -9.95 47.92 40.63
CA LYS A 541 -10.54 48.72 39.54
C LYS A 541 -10.10 48.11 38.22
N ILE A 542 -11.06 47.79 37.35
CA ILE A 542 -10.83 47.07 36.10
C ILE A 542 -11.34 47.91 34.93
N PHE A 543 -10.53 48.03 33.88
CA PHE A 543 -10.95 48.49 32.56
C PHE A 543 -10.78 47.35 31.55
N ASN A 544 -11.82 47.09 30.76
CA ASN A 544 -11.79 46.10 29.68
C ASN A 544 -11.90 46.82 28.32
N TYR A 545 -10.89 46.65 27.46
CA TYR A 545 -10.79 47.39 26.21
C TYR A 545 -11.90 47.07 25.20
N TYR A 546 -12.47 45.86 25.26
CA TYR A 546 -13.58 45.43 24.41
C TYR A 546 -14.95 45.87 24.94
N LYS A 547 -14.99 46.43 26.16
CA LYS A 547 -16.17 47.04 26.80
C LYS A 547 -15.96 48.53 27.08
N LYS A 548 -15.08 49.19 26.31
CA LYS A 548 -14.69 50.60 26.49
C LYS A 548 -15.85 51.62 26.42
N ASP A 549 -17.01 51.20 25.92
CA ASP A 549 -18.23 52.02 25.85
C ASP A 549 -19.03 51.97 27.16
N GLU A 550 -18.67 51.08 28.11
CA GLU A 550 -19.15 51.11 29.51
C GLU A 550 -18.42 52.24 30.27
N PHE A 551 -19.18 53.17 30.85
CA PHE A 551 -18.64 54.38 31.51
C PHE A 551 -17.80 54.03 32.74
N ASN A 552 -16.58 54.55 32.82
CA ASN A 552 -15.66 54.29 33.93
C ASN A 552 -14.83 55.53 34.28
N GLU A 553 -15.28 56.27 35.30
CA GLU A 553 -14.68 57.55 35.74
C GLU A 553 -13.19 57.46 36.10
N ASN A 554 -12.71 56.26 36.47
CA ASN A 554 -11.35 56.03 36.95
C ASN A 554 -10.31 55.85 35.83
N PHE A 555 -10.73 55.80 34.55
CA PHE A 555 -9.80 55.52 33.45
C PHE A 555 -10.06 56.44 32.25
N ILE A 556 -8.99 57.07 31.76
CA ILE A 556 -9.03 57.98 30.62
C ILE A 556 -8.40 57.30 29.41
N LEU A 557 -9.23 56.85 28.48
CA LEU A 557 -8.80 56.31 27.19
C LEU A 557 -8.28 57.45 26.29
N ARG A 558 -7.06 57.29 25.76
CA ARG A 558 -6.45 58.14 24.73
C ARG A 558 -6.19 57.30 23.47
N ASN A 559 -5.73 57.94 22.39
CA ASN A 559 -5.53 57.28 21.10
C ASN A 559 -4.52 56.11 21.13
N GLU A 560 -3.53 56.18 22.02
CA GLU A 560 -2.39 55.24 22.05
C GLU A 560 -2.21 54.51 23.38
N TYR A 561 -2.84 55.00 24.45
CA TYR A 561 -2.77 54.43 25.80
C TYR A 561 -4.06 54.70 26.57
N ILE A 562 -4.22 54.01 27.70
CA ILE A 562 -5.18 54.34 28.75
C ILE A 562 -4.42 54.70 30.02
N THR A 563 -4.94 55.65 30.79
CA THR A 563 -4.35 56.10 32.06
C THR A 563 -5.36 55.94 33.18
N TYR A 564 -4.91 55.39 34.31
CA TYR A 564 -5.68 55.42 35.55
C TYR A 564 -5.67 56.82 36.16
N HIS A 565 -6.85 57.36 36.44
CA HIS A 565 -7.05 58.66 37.05
C HIS A 565 -7.83 58.47 38.36
N PRO A 566 -7.17 58.50 39.54
CA PRO A 566 -7.87 58.33 40.81
C PRO A 566 -8.75 59.54 41.11
N SER A 567 -9.85 59.31 41.82
CA SER A 567 -10.83 60.34 42.19
C SER A 567 -10.28 61.40 43.16
N LYS A 568 -9.14 61.15 43.83
CA LYS A 568 -8.46 62.13 44.69
C LYS A 568 -6.94 62.15 44.40
N PRO A 569 -6.28 63.33 44.45
CA PRO A 569 -4.85 63.45 44.15
C PRO A 569 -3.91 62.65 45.09
N ASP A 570 -4.33 62.36 46.32
CA ASP A 570 -3.52 61.74 47.36
C ASP A 570 -3.69 60.20 47.48
N ASP A 571 -4.50 59.57 46.63
CA ASP A 571 -4.79 58.12 46.70
C ASP A 571 -3.63 57.23 46.21
N TYR A 572 -2.51 57.80 45.75
CA TYR A 572 -1.29 57.07 45.39
C TYR A 572 -0.53 56.58 46.64
N LYS A 573 -1.09 55.60 47.34
CA LYS A 573 -0.42 54.93 48.46
C LYS A 573 0.78 54.11 47.99
N ASN A 574 1.72 53.87 48.92
CA ASN A 574 2.69 52.79 48.75
C ASN A 574 1.94 51.48 48.49
N ASN A 575 2.43 50.68 47.55
CA ASN A 575 1.86 49.41 47.10
C ASN A 575 0.71 49.50 46.08
N THR A 576 0.47 50.64 45.42
CA THR A 576 -0.38 50.62 44.21
C THR A 576 0.24 49.71 43.15
N ILE A 577 -0.57 48.78 42.63
CA ILE A 577 -0.20 47.83 41.58
C ILE A 577 -1.07 48.10 40.35
N VAL A 578 -0.42 48.38 39.21
CA VAL A 578 -1.08 48.50 37.90
C VAL A 578 -0.68 47.28 37.07
N SER A 579 -1.64 46.49 36.58
CA SER A 579 -1.37 45.37 35.67
C SER A 579 -2.02 45.60 34.31
N CYS A 580 -1.21 45.57 33.25
CA CYS A 580 -1.62 45.71 31.86
C CYS A 580 -1.57 44.34 31.18
N THR A 581 -2.73 43.83 30.76
CA THR A 581 -2.86 42.53 30.09
C THR A 581 -3.13 42.72 28.60
N PHE A 582 -2.29 42.15 27.74
CA PHE A 582 -2.39 42.28 26.28
C PHE A 582 -2.63 40.91 25.61
N GLY A 583 -3.48 40.85 24.58
CA GLY A 583 -3.79 39.61 23.88
C GLY A 583 -4.55 39.78 22.55
N ILE A 584 -5.02 38.66 22.01
CA ILE A 584 -5.77 38.60 20.74
C ILE A 584 -7.29 38.79 21.01
N PRO A 585 -8.03 39.57 20.21
CA PRO A 585 -9.48 39.70 20.36
C PRO A 585 -10.19 38.34 20.36
N GLY A 586 -10.95 38.06 21.42
CA GLY A 586 -11.75 36.84 21.54
C GLY A 586 -11.04 35.63 22.16
N ASP A 587 -9.77 35.73 22.56
CA ASP A 587 -9.06 34.60 23.21
C ASP A 587 -8.30 35.03 24.48
N SER A 588 -8.55 34.32 25.58
CA SER A 588 -7.90 34.49 26.88
C SER A 588 -6.52 33.83 26.98
N ASN A 589 -6.06 33.11 25.95
CA ASN A 589 -4.93 32.18 26.08
C ASN A 589 -3.58 32.76 25.59
N SER A 590 -3.52 34.02 25.17
CA SER A 590 -2.28 34.72 24.81
C SER A 590 -2.18 36.04 25.58
N LEU A 591 -1.75 35.96 26.86
CA LEU A 591 -1.72 37.10 27.78
C LEU A 591 -0.29 37.48 28.16
N TYR A 592 0.21 38.56 27.56
CA TYR A 592 1.39 39.27 28.06
C TYR A 592 0.93 40.19 29.19
N GLU A 593 1.50 40.03 30.40
CA GLU A 593 1.13 40.81 31.59
C GLU A 593 2.31 41.66 32.04
N THR A 594 2.17 42.99 31.99
CA THR A 594 3.11 43.92 32.63
C THR A 594 2.52 44.42 33.93
N THR A 595 3.15 44.09 35.05
CA THR A 595 2.75 44.54 36.38
C THR A 595 3.73 45.60 36.89
N TYR A 596 3.23 46.80 37.16
CA TYR A 596 3.98 47.89 37.74
C TYR A 596 3.71 48.00 39.24
N HIS A 597 4.77 48.09 40.04
CA HIS A 597 4.69 48.35 41.48
C HIS A 597 5.19 49.76 41.78
N ILE A 598 4.33 50.56 42.45
CA ILE A 598 4.63 51.94 42.81
C ILE A 598 5.18 51.99 44.25
N SER A 599 6.37 52.57 44.38
CA SER A 599 7.04 52.82 45.66
C SER A 599 7.42 54.28 45.81
N LYS A 600 7.22 54.87 46.99
CA LYS A 600 7.63 56.24 47.30
C LYS A 600 9.15 56.37 47.20
N ALA A 601 9.62 57.42 46.51
CA ALA A 601 11.05 57.73 46.48
C ALA A 601 11.57 58.01 47.90
N SER A 602 12.51 57.19 48.37
CA SER A 602 13.16 57.38 49.66
C SER A 602 14.08 58.60 49.61
N THR A 603 13.66 59.69 50.22
CA THR A 603 14.48 60.89 50.39
C THR A 603 15.62 60.62 51.39
N GLY A 604 16.80 60.31 50.85
CA GLY A 604 18.08 60.51 51.52
C GLY A 604 18.45 59.55 52.65
N LEU A 605 19.12 58.46 52.27
CA LEU A 605 20.29 57.98 53.01
C LEU A 605 21.35 57.60 51.96
N LYS A 606 22.51 58.26 52.02
CA LYS A 606 23.70 57.78 51.33
C LYS A 606 24.29 56.71 52.23
N GLU A 607 24.14 55.44 51.87
CA GLU A 607 24.98 54.39 52.44
C GLU A 607 26.33 54.36 51.70
N ASP A 608 27.39 54.08 52.44
CA ASP A 608 28.77 54.30 52.01
C ASP A 608 29.24 53.29 50.96
N ASP A 609 29.46 53.78 49.74
CA ASP A 609 30.02 53.02 48.62
C ASP A 609 31.57 52.94 48.72
N GLU A 610 32.09 52.50 49.87
CA GLU A 610 33.52 52.40 50.16
C GLU A 610 34.01 50.96 50.46
N ALA A 611 33.47 49.98 49.72
CA ALA A 611 33.89 48.57 49.82
C ALA A 611 34.06 47.84 48.47
N SER A 612 34.42 48.53 47.38
CA SER A 612 34.50 47.90 46.03
C SER A 612 35.70 48.28 45.13
N LYS A 613 36.68 49.06 45.61
CA LYS A 613 37.84 49.45 44.79
C LYS A 613 38.96 48.41 44.66
N ASN A 614 39.09 47.47 45.61
CA ASN A 614 40.21 46.52 45.59
C ASN A 614 39.97 45.24 44.75
N ASN A 615 38.72 44.87 44.43
CA ASN A 615 38.45 43.67 43.61
C ASN A 615 38.60 43.88 42.09
N LYS A 616 38.53 45.12 41.59
CA LYS A 616 38.69 45.39 40.14
C LYS A 616 40.10 45.14 39.61
N LEU A 617 41.14 45.21 40.45
CA LEU A 617 42.52 44.90 40.05
C LEU A 617 42.72 43.38 39.86
N TYR A 618 42.20 42.56 40.78
CA TYR A 618 42.31 41.10 40.72
C TYR A 618 41.49 40.48 39.59
N ILE A 619 40.30 41.02 39.27
CA ILE A 619 39.49 40.56 38.12
C ILE A 619 40.19 40.87 36.79
N LEU A 620 40.88 42.02 36.67
CA LEU A 620 41.62 42.37 35.45
C LEU A 620 42.81 41.42 35.19
N ILE A 621 43.54 41.04 36.26
CA ILE A 621 44.65 40.09 36.20
C ILE A 621 44.14 38.65 35.96
N GLY A 622 43.02 38.26 36.57
CA GLY A 622 42.40 36.95 36.35
C GLY A 622 41.94 36.72 34.91
N CYS A 623 41.32 37.73 34.29
CA CYS A 623 40.90 37.66 32.89
C CYS A 623 42.08 37.58 31.90
N SER A 624 43.22 38.23 32.18
CA SER A 624 44.40 38.15 31.31
C SER A 624 45.08 36.78 31.38
N ALA A 625 45.22 36.19 32.57
CA ALA A 625 45.74 34.84 32.74
C ALA A 625 44.84 33.77 32.11
N GLY A 626 43.51 33.88 32.30
CA GLY A 626 42.54 32.97 31.71
C GLY A 626 42.52 33.00 30.17
N GLY A 627 42.63 34.20 29.58
CA GLY A 627 42.70 34.36 28.12
C GLY A 627 43.94 33.70 27.49
N VAL A 628 45.10 33.83 28.13
CA VAL A 628 46.34 33.17 27.67
C VAL A 628 46.24 31.65 27.76
N LEU A 629 45.66 31.11 28.85
CA LEU A 629 45.48 29.66 29.01
C LEU A 629 44.54 29.09 27.93
N LEU A 630 43.47 29.81 27.59
CA LEU A 630 42.50 29.41 26.58
C LEU A 630 43.08 29.49 25.16
N LEU A 631 43.95 30.47 24.87
CA LEU A 631 44.74 30.52 23.64
C LEU A 631 45.71 29.33 23.51
N ILE A 632 46.40 28.94 24.59
CA ILE A 632 47.29 27.76 24.59
C ILE A 632 46.49 26.48 24.27
N ILE A 633 45.30 26.32 24.84
CA ILE A 633 44.41 25.17 24.55
C ILE A 633 43.99 25.17 23.07
N ILE A 634 43.62 26.32 22.50
CA ILE A 634 43.29 26.43 21.06
C ILE A 634 44.49 26.03 20.18
N VAL A 635 45.69 26.50 20.50
CA VAL A 635 46.91 26.14 19.76
C VAL A 635 47.19 24.63 19.84
N ILE A 636 47.03 24.01 21.02
CA ILE A 636 47.18 22.55 21.18
C ILE A 636 46.16 21.79 20.33
N ILE A 637 44.89 22.21 20.32
CA ILE A 637 43.83 21.60 19.48
C ILE A 637 44.19 21.72 17.98
N ILE A 638 44.66 22.88 17.53
CA ILE A 638 45.09 23.09 16.14
C ILE A 638 46.28 22.17 15.78
N VAL A 639 47.29 22.04 16.66
CA VAL A 639 48.43 21.14 16.45
C VAL A 639 47.99 19.67 16.41
N ILE A 640 47.05 19.25 17.26
CA ILE A 640 46.47 17.89 17.23
C ILE A 640 45.72 17.66 15.91
N LEU A 641 44.89 18.60 15.45
CA LEU A 641 44.16 18.49 14.19
C LEU A 641 45.11 18.42 12.98
N ILE A 642 46.19 19.21 12.97
CA ILE A 642 47.20 19.18 11.91
C ILE A 642 47.98 17.84 11.92
N LYS A 643 48.37 17.32 13.08
CA LYS A 643 49.01 15.99 13.18
C LYS A 643 48.05 14.89 12.72
N LYS A 644 46.78 14.92 13.13
CA LYS A 644 45.76 13.92 12.73
C LYS A 644 45.48 13.96 11.23
N LYS A 645 45.51 15.14 10.59
CA LYS A 645 45.36 15.29 9.14
C LYS A 645 46.55 14.74 8.35
N LYS A 646 47.78 14.83 8.89
CA LYS A 646 48.98 14.22 8.27
C LYS A 646 49.07 12.69 8.45
N ALA A 647 48.47 12.12 9.50
CA ALA A 647 48.43 10.67 9.70
C ALA A 647 47.41 9.93 8.82
N SER A 648 46.46 10.64 8.20
CA SER A 648 45.36 10.05 7.41
C SER A 648 45.63 10.00 5.89
N GLN A 649 46.83 10.40 5.43
CA GLN A 649 47.23 10.35 4.02
C GLN A 649 48.41 9.40 3.81
N THR A 650 48.22 8.12 4.13
CA THR A 650 49.13 7.06 3.66
C THR A 650 48.36 5.75 3.46
N THR A 651 48.57 5.13 2.29
CA THR A 651 48.25 3.72 1.96
C THR A 651 46.82 3.19 2.17
N THR A 652 46.05 3.15 1.09
CA THR A 652 45.69 1.84 0.50
C THR A 652 45.38 1.97 -1.00
N ALA A 653 46.01 1.14 -1.82
CA ALA A 653 45.73 1.03 -3.25
C ALA A 653 44.87 -0.22 -3.51
N PRO A 654 43.88 -0.19 -4.43
CA PRO A 654 43.14 -1.38 -4.81
C PRO A 654 43.95 -2.21 -5.83
N LYS A 655 44.25 -3.47 -5.49
CA LYS A 655 44.86 -4.43 -6.43
C LYS A 655 43.83 -4.91 -7.46
N LEU A 656 44.21 -4.93 -8.72
CA LEU A 656 43.54 -5.67 -9.79
C LEU A 656 43.70 -7.19 -9.60
N THR A 657 42.64 -7.93 -9.92
CA THR A 657 42.68 -9.14 -10.75
C THR A 657 41.27 -9.43 -11.29
N THR A 658 40.94 -9.87 -12.52
CA THR A 658 41.50 -9.81 -13.88
C THR A 658 40.49 -10.55 -14.79
N LYS A 659 39.80 -9.82 -15.69
CA LYS A 659 39.14 -10.29 -16.96
C LYS A 659 37.97 -11.31 -16.82
N ILE A 660 36.93 -11.34 -17.67
CA ILE A 660 36.85 -11.47 -19.15
C ILE A 660 35.48 -10.92 -19.64
N THR A 661 35.17 -10.44 -20.87
CA THR A 661 35.90 -9.85 -22.02
C THR A 661 34.88 -9.38 -23.11
N LEU A 662 34.90 -8.08 -23.50
CA LEU A 662 34.34 -7.47 -24.76
C LEU A 662 32.80 -7.45 -25.02
N PRO A 663 32.27 -6.59 -25.92
CA PRO A 663 32.60 -5.16 -26.11
C PRO A 663 31.36 -4.22 -26.29
N PRO A 664 31.43 -2.93 -25.92
CA PRO A 664 30.42 -1.93 -26.28
C PRO A 664 30.82 -1.13 -27.52
N ASN A 665 29.93 -1.02 -28.52
CA ASN A 665 30.14 -0.13 -29.66
C ASN A 665 29.70 1.30 -29.30
N ARG A 666 30.54 2.30 -29.60
CA ARG A 666 30.36 3.70 -29.18
C ARG A 666 30.75 4.61 -30.33
N ASN A 667 29.79 5.32 -30.92
CA ASN A 667 30.06 6.45 -31.80
C ASN A 667 29.30 7.69 -31.32
N LYS A 668 30.07 8.75 -31.01
CA LYS A 668 29.59 10.12 -30.85
C LYS A 668 29.82 10.85 -32.16
N HIS A 669 28.90 11.74 -32.55
CA HIS A 669 29.02 12.94 -33.41
C HIS A 669 27.62 13.21 -33.98
N SER A 670 27.16 14.44 -34.23
CA SER A 670 27.53 15.77 -33.75
C SER A 670 26.37 16.73 -34.04
N SER A 671 26.39 17.93 -33.47
CA SER A 671 25.39 18.98 -33.69
C SER A 671 25.36 19.52 -35.13
N SER A 672 24.16 19.76 -35.67
CA SER A 672 23.91 20.89 -36.57
C SER A 672 22.45 21.33 -36.56
N ARG A 673 22.21 22.65 -36.45
CA ARG A 673 20.94 23.29 -36.82
C ARG A 673 20.89 23.38 -38.34
N GLY A 674 19.72 23.15 -38.94
CA GLY A 674 19.46 23.44 -40.34
C GLY A 674 17.97 23.50 -40.62
N LYS A 675 17.43 24.70 -40.81
CA LYS A 675 16.16 24.88 -41.53
C LYS A 675 16.48 24.72 -43.02
N ASP A 676 15.67 24.02 -43.80
CA ASP A 676 15.27 24.57 -45.09
C ASP A 676 14.02 23.96 -45.73
N LYS A 677 13.41 24.73 -46.64
CA LYS A 677 12.19 24.39 -47.39
C LYS A 677 12.54 23.83 -48.78
N LYS A 678 11.78 22.82 -49.24
CA LYS A 678 11.24 22.57 -50.61
C LYS A 678 10.50 21.22 -50.53
N LYS A 679 9.23 21.04 -50.92
CA LYS A 679 8.45 21.49 -52.08
C LYS A 679 8.90 20.84 -53.41
N SER A 680 8.35 19.66 -53.68
CA SER A 680 8.19 19.10 -55.03
C SER A 680 6.87 18.31 -55.07
N SER A 681 6.19 18.34 -56.21
CA SER A 681 4.80 17.92 -56.37
C SER A 681 4.57 17.17 -57.68
N SER A 682 3.99 15.98 -57.59
CA SER A 682 3.26 15.28 -58.67
C SER A 682 2.43 14.17 -57.98
N VAL A 683 1.11 14.02 -58.12
CA VAL A 683 0.24 13.99 -59.33
C VAL A 683 0.62 12.81 -60.23
N SER A 684 -0.22 11.85 -60.60
CA SER A 684 -1.54 11.36 -60.14
C SER A 684 -1.92 10.16 -61.02
N VAL A 685 -2.51 9.07 -60.52
CA VAL A 685 -3.38 8.20 -61.36
C VAL A 685 -4.52 7.62 -60.52
N SER A 686 -5.74 7.84 -61.01
CA SER A 686 -6.98 7.21 -60.55
C SER A 686 -7.31 5.97 -61.36
N VAL A 687 -7.84 4.91 -60.73
CA VAL A 687 -8.64 3.88 -61.43
C VAL A 687 -9.89 3.59 -60.61
N SER A 688 -11.03 3.53 -61.31
CA SER A 688 -12.36 3.27 -60.73
C SER A 688 -12.82 1.85 -61.02
N SER A 689 -13.71 1.31 -60.18
CA SER A 689 -14.59 0.19 -60.58
C SER A 689 -15.92 0.21 -59.81
N LYS A 690 -16.92 0.84 -60.43
CA LYS A 690 -18.32 0.39 -60.36
C LYS A 690 -18.47 -0.71 -61.45
N SER A 691 -19.36 -1.68 -61.42
CA SER A 691 -20.48 -2.05 -60.54
C SER A 691 -20.88 -3.51 -60.86
N LEU A 692 -21.78 -4.13 -60.07
CA LEU A 692 -23.05 -4.67 -60.58
C LEU A 692 -23.97 -5.23 -59.47
N ASN A 693 -25.28 -5.10 -59.68
CA ASN A 693 -26.34 -5.55 -58.78
C ASN A 693 -26.56 -7.08 -58.84
N LYS A 694 -27.15 -7.63 -57.77
CA LYS A 694 -28.33 -8.51 -57.93
C LYS A 694 -29.27 -8.46 -56.71
N ASN A 695 -30.56 -8.40 -57.01
CA ASN A 695 -31.65 -8.40 -56.03
C ASN A 695 -31.89 -9.79 -55.45
N SER A 696 -32.36 -9.85 -54.20
CA SER A 696 -33.48 -10.73 -53.84
C SER A 696 -34.28 -10.18 -52.66
N LYS A 697 -35.57 -9.94 -52.87
CA LYS A 697 -36.56 -9.72 -51.81
C LYS A 697 -37.00 -11.08 -51.25
N SER A 698 -37.24 -11.18 -49.94
CA SER A 698 -38.26 -12.08 -49.40
C SER A 698 -39.07 -11.36 -48.32
N ARG A 699 -40.34 -11.74 -48.18
CA ARG A 699 -41.36 -11.00 -47.41
C ARG A 699 -42.43 -11.98 -46.92
N THR A 700 -42.46 -12.25 -45.62
CA THR A 700 -43.55 -12.98 -44.94
C THR A 700 -43.51 -12.57 -43.46
N LYS A 701 -44.42 -11.75 -42.94
CA LYS A 701 -45.82 -12.05 -42.55
C LYS A 701 -45.97 -13.23 -41.57
N SER A 702 -45.86 -12.90 -40.28
CA SER A 702 -46.90 -13.10 -39.23
C SER A 702 -47.66 -14.43 -39.13
N LYS A 703 -47.66 -15.02 -37.92
CA LYS A 703 -48.94 -15.30 -37.22
C LYS A 703 -48.80 -15.48 -35.71
N VAL A 704 -49.90 -15.16 -35.03
CA VAL A 704 -50.17 -15.34 -33.59
C VAL A 704 -50.96 -16.64 -33.42
N SER A 705 -50.71 -17.40 -32.34
CA SER A 705 -51.75 -18.14 -31.62
C SER A 705 -51.27 -18.61 -30.25
N SER A 706 -51.99 -18.21 -29.20
CA SER A 706 -51.99 -18.90 -27.91
C SER A 706 -52.83 -20.18 -27.98
N SER A 707 -52.58 -21.16 -27.11
CA SER A 707 -53.56 -21.69 -26.13
C SER A 707 -53.16 -23.05 -25.55
N ARG A 708 -53.47 -23.20 -24.25
CA ARG A 708 -53.37 -24.40 -23.38
C ARG A 708 -51.96 -24.86 -22.99
#